data_AF-A0A1M6ENW9-F1
#
_entry.id   AF-A0A1M6ENW9-F1
#
_cell.length_a   1.000
_cell.length_b   1.000
_cell.length_c   1.000
_cell.angle_alpha   90.00
_cell.angle_beta   90.00
_cell.angle_gamma   90.00
#
_symmetry.space_group_name_H-M   'P 1'
#
loop_
_entity.id
_entity.type
_entity.pdbx_description
1 polymer ?
#
loop_
_entity_poly.entity_id
_entity_poly.type
_entity_poly.pdbx_seq_one_letter_code
_entity_poly.pdbx_strand_id
1 'polypeptide(L)'
;MPAISNKSVDTVKRMMRRLLTDTFNRDLLTLLIVSIVIGSLFASTVSLAANAYFSKTLANLVGDYGEYDLVIQSREEMKQDTATQIQKILNDVFPGAVLKEGPTITGKTNFFVALPAQYRTKEVYENMGKTFGSIPGGAGVGFLTEPRLTLRGVPEGARNMLIEKIEQFDGVSFAFHDGASIGVILTSLDKSAAVNEQIKALLQQYQVVEISFPVGSEPANPIRLGQAITDAMKERLKVDYAENVSVDGKNDDMTATVSTMMELKRFLAAYASDITITLTGSAKLIKGDTVVFQGNAESAPASGAPVGTGNVLVEVTEVEANGTVKGMIIQGDASQLTNTQGYKLTNNVVGEAVGTVAYRNPRQELGNALGETNKLVAQIPGFAADGRNVSAIALQTLNNYDTSVAGLEKLLNNLQTAGGTIQTVTGSLASLDTRAIRTQVDNSNQALGNLATGMQVLQLINPDVKNTVNNITGAQQNLNSLSQTLGAMESVSDQARQAQSVIDGITANGQTTLANLRAFDAEGAKKNLTDAQSHLAKLDEVNIPLVTAQLQYLSAAVPNLKDEEIGHSIKLLDKFIAGQVVPGERIQILTSRNISTDAIAPIVYEKAGHNNVSLYSTDLGVMEPNARGEVYKVLNEVRATLAGMTAIIITLVFLALDHTSVMAVMRRKRLAIKETHQGWRGVLYRLAITFTAPERRYGMAMGAILLTAMFILAKGGIPYLPWLGVPLIGALLGLIAANYAEKINPVSTEEVMAGEAIGLSFDEIMREIVIPAGRPGLLQKLNTRKVKFK
;
A
#
# COMPACT_ATOMS: atom_id res chain seq x y z
N MET A 1 13.16 -52.36 -20.90
CA MET A 1 12.48 -53.47 -21.62
C MET A 1 13.04 -54.80 -21.14
N PRO A 2 12.28 -55.62 -20.39
CA PRO A 2 12.57 -57.04 -20.23
C PRO A 2 11.63 -57.88 -21.11
N ALA A 3 12.17 -58.99 -21.62
CA ALA A 3 11.53 -59.89 -22.57
C ALA A 3 10.26 -60.56 -22.01
N ILE A 4 9.13 -60.35 -22.68
CA ILE A 4 7.86 -61.01 -22.41
C ILE A 4 8.01 -62.49 -22.78
N SER A 5 7.89 -63.36 -21.78
CA SER A 5 7.97 -64.81 -21.94
C SER A 5 6.89 -65.34 -22.89
N ASN A 6 7.33 -66.00 -23.95
CA ASN A 6 6.51 -66.63 -24.99
C ASN A 6 5.55 -67.74 -24.49
N LYS A 7 5.58 -68.09 -23.19
CA LYS A 7 4.64 -69.04 -22.56
C LYS A 7 3.26 -68.44 -22.30
N SER A 8 3.15 -67.12 -22.12
CA SER A 8 1.87 -66.43 -21.87
C SER A 8 0.96 -66.46 -23.10
N VAL A 9 1.53 -66.16 -24.28
CA VAL A 9 0.79 -66.08 -25.55
C VAL A 9 0.24 -67.44 -25.96
N ASP A 10 1.02 -68.52 -25.82
CA ASP A 10 0.56 -69.88 -26.16
C ASP A 10 -0.49 -70.43 -25.17
N THR A 11 -0.46 -69.99 -23.92
CA THR A 11 -1.46 -70.36 -22.92
C THR A 11 -2.78 -69.64 -23.19
N VAL A 12 -2.75 -68.36 -23.53
CA VAL A 12 -3.94 -67.59 -23.97
C VAL A 12 -4.51 -68.15 -25.27
N LYS A 13 -3.65 -68.54 -26.24
CA LYS A 13 -4.08 -69.13 -27.52
C LYS A 13 -4.69 -70.53 -27.35
N ARG A 14 -4.17 -71.37 -26.44
CA ARG A 14 -4.79 -72.65 -26.05
C ARG A 14 -6.09 -72.48 -25.26
N MET A 15 -6.16 -71.48 -24.39
CA MET A 15 -7.36 -71.16 -23.63
C MET A 15 -8.47 -70.64 -24.55
N MET A 16 -8.15 -69.75 -25.50
CA MET A 16 -9.08 -69.32 -26.56
C MET A 16 -9.53 -70.50 -27.44
N ARG A 17 -8.62 -71.40 -27.86
CA ARG A 17 -8.99 -72.59 -28.65
C ARG A 17 -9.93 -73.53 -27.89
N ARG A 18 -9.71 -73.79 -26.59
CA ARG A 18 -10.61 -74.62 -25.77
C ARG A 18 -11.96 -73.95 -25.48
N LEU A 19 -11.99 -72.63 -25.25
CA LEU A 19 -13.24 -71.85 -25.11
C LEU A 19 -14.06 -71.85 -26.41
N LEU A 20 -13.41 -71.94 -27.56
CA LEU A 20 -14.06 -71.99 -28.87
C LEU A 20 -14.45 -73.41 -29.31
N THR A 21 -13.94 -74.50 -28.74
CA THR A 21 -14.31 -75.86 -29.17
C THR A 21 -15.46 -76.48 -28.36
N ASP A 22 -15.65 -76.09 -27.10
CA ASP A 22 -16.76 -76.57 -26.25
C ASP A 22 -18.02 -75.72 -26.43
N THR A 23 -19.18 -76.36 -26.62
CA THR A 23 -20.42 -75.62 -26.90
C THR A 23 -20.95 -74.89 -25.67
N PHE A 24 -20.77 -75.45 -24.47
CA PHE A 24 -21.19 -74.81 -23.22
C PHE A 24 -20.31 -73.62 -22.80
N ASN A 25 -19.00 -73.67 -23.07
CA ASN A 25 -18.10 -72.54 -22.77
C ASN A 25 -18.44 -71.29 -23.60
N ARG A 26 -18.87 -71.46 -24.85
CA ARG A 26 -19.39 -70.36 -25.68
C ARG A 26 -20.67 -69.76 -25.11
N ASP A 27 -21.55 -70.59 -24.54
CA ASP A 27 -22.78 -70.11 -23.91
C ASP A 27 -22.49 -69.31 -22.64
N LEU A 28 -21.50 -69.72 -21.87
CA LEU A 28 -21.06 -69.01 -20.66
C LEU A 28 -20.41 -67.66 -20.98
N LEU A 29 -19.59 -67.60 -22.04
CA LEU A 29 -19.04 -66.34 -22.54
C LEU A 29 -20.15 -65.42 -23.08
N THR A 30 -21.12 -65.99 -23.79
CA THR A 30 -22.29 -65.25 -24.29
C THR A 30 -23.11 -64.67 -23.14
N LEU A 31 -23.37 -65.48 -22.10
CA LEU A 31 -24.03 -65.04 -20.87
C LEU A 31 -23.25 -63.88 -20.22
N LEU A 32 -21.94 -64.00 -20.09
CA LEU A 32 -21.09 -62.97 -19.49
C LEU A 32 -21.24 -61.64 -20.24
N ILE A 33 -21.12 -61.66 -21.57
CA ILE A 33 -21.24 -60.46 -22.40
C ILE A 33 -22.64 -59.85 -22.29
N VAL A 34 -23.69 -60.66 -22.42
CA VAL A 34 -25.09 -60.20 -22.31
C VAL A 34 -25.37 -59.62 -20.92
N SER A 35 -24.84 -60.24 -19.87
CA SER A 35 -24.98 -59.75 -18.49
C SER A 35 -24.28 -58.41 -18.30
N ILE A 36 -23.07 -58.25 -18.84
CA ILE A 36 -22.34 -56.96 -18.80
C ILE A 36 -23.12 -55.87 -19.54
N VAL A 37 -23.65 -56.17 -20.73
CA VAL A 37 -24.42 -55.19 -21.52
C VAL A 37 -25.72 -54.81 -20.81
N ILE A 38 -26.52 -55.79 -20.38
CA ILE A 38 -27.79 -55.52 -19.68
C ILE A 38 -27.54 -54.81 -18.35
N GLY A 39 -26.55 -55.26 -17.59
CA GLY A 39 -26.24 -54.70 -16.29
C GLY A 39 -25.66 -53.30 -16.33
N SER A 40 -24.76 -53.03 -17.29
CA SER A 40 -24.25 -51.67 -17.51
C SER A 40 -25.35 -50.72 -18.01
N LEU A 41 -26.23 -51.19 -18.89
CA LEU A 41 -27.39 -50.42 -19.33
C LEU A 41 -28.30 -50.08 -18.16
N PHE A 42 -28.68 -51.08 -17.34
CA PHE A 42 -29.53 -50.85 -16.18
C PHE A 42 -28.89 -49.92 -15.15
N ALA A 43 -27.61 -50.12 -14.82
CA ALA A 43 -26.88 -49.26 -13.89
C ALA A 43 -26.81 -47.81 -14.40
N SER A 44 -26.58 -47.64 -15.71
CA SER A 44 -26.62 -46.33 -16.35
C SER A 44 -28.02 -45.72 -16.33
N THR A 45 -29.08 -46.49 -16.60
CA THR A 45 -30.46 -46.00 -16.61
C THR A 45 -30.91 -45.55 -15.22
N VAL A 46 -30.64 -46.34 -14.17
CA VAL A 46 -30.99 -45.97 -12.79
C VAL A 46 -30.26 -44.71 -12.36
N SER A 47 -28.95 -44.64 -12.64
CA SER A 47 -28.12 -43.47 -12.35
C SER A 47 -28.59 -42.22 -13.11
N LEU A 48 -28.91 -42.35 -14.41
CA LEU A 48 -29.44 -41.26 -15.23
C LEU A 48 -30.81 -40.79 -14.76
N ALA A 49 -31.70 -41.71 -14.40
CA ALA A 49 -33.04 -41.38 -13.91
C ALA A 49 -32.97 -40.63 -12.57
N ALA A 50 -32.13 -41.09 -11.64
CA ALA A 50 -31.90 -40.41 -10.37
C ALA A 50 -31.28 -39.03 -10.59
N ASN A 51 -30.25 -38.93 -11.45
CA ASN A 51 -29.64 -37.66 -11.79
C ASN A 51 -30.65 -36.70 -12.41
N ALA A 52 -31.46 -37.14 -13.38
CA ALA A 52 -32.49 -36.33 -14.01
C ALA A 52 -33.55 -35.85 -13.00
N TYR A 53 -33.95 -36.70 -12.05
CA TYR A 53 -34.87 -36.31 -10.98
C TYR A 53 -34.30 -35.21 -10.07
N PHE A 54 -33.05 -35.36 -9.62
CA PHE A 54 -32.40 -34.36 -8.78
C PHE A 54 -32.07 -33.07 -9.54
N SER A 55 -31.54 -33.18 -10.76
CA SER A 55 -31.27 -32.03 -11.63
C SER A 55 -32.54 -31.25 -11.93
N LYS A 56 -33.66 -31.90 -12.27
CA LYS A 56 -34.93 -31.22 -12.54
C LYS A 56 -35.50 -30.52 -11.31
N THR A 57 -35.40 -31.15 -10.14
CA THR A 57 -35.83 -30.53 -8.87
C THR A 57 -34.98 -29.29 -8.54
N LEU A 58 -33.66 -29.36 -8.76
CA LEU A 58 -32.75 -28.25 -8.54
C LEU A 58 -32.96 -27.12 -9.58
N ALA A 59 -33.09 -27.47 -10.85
CA ALA A 59 -33.30 -26.54 -11.95
C ALA A 59 -34.61 -25.77 -11.83
N ASN A 60 -35.68 -26.41 -11.35
CA ASN A 60 -36.96 -25.73 -11.09
C ASN A 60 -36.86 -24.69 -9.96
N LEU A 61 -35.92 -24.83 -9.03
CA LEU A 61 -35.73 -23.91 -7.92
C LEU A 61 -34.73 -22.78 -8.26
N VAL A 62 -33.70 -23.07 -9.06
CA VAL A 62 -32.50 -22.21 -9.19
C VAL A 62 -32.07 -21.94 -10.65
N GLY A 63 -32.66 -22.62 -11.64
CA GLY A 63 -32.21 -22.65 -13.04
C GLY A 63 -31.23 -23.79 -13.33
N ASP A 64 -31.11 -24.21 -14.59
CA ASP A 64 -30.10 -25.20 -14.99
C ASP A 64 -28.67 -24.64 -14.84
N TYR A 65 -27.69 -25.52 -14.57
CA TYR A 65 -26.30 -25.09 -14.37
C TYR A 65 -25.72 -24.47 -15.65
N GLY A 66 -25.31 -23.20 -15.57
CA GLY A 66 -24.80 -22.45 -16.72
C GLY A 66 -25.87 -22.02 -17.73
N GLU A 67 -27.17 -22.16 -17.41
CA GLU A 67 -28.28 -21.71 -18.27
C GLU A 67 -28.34 -20.18 -18.34
N TYR A 68 -28.13 -19.51 -17.20
CA TYR A 68 -28.20 -18.06 -17.08
C TYR A 68 -26.85 -17.48 -16.69
N ASP A 69 -26.57 -16.30 -17.24
CA ASP A 69 -25.33 -15.56 -17.03
C ASP A 69 -25.52 -14.41 -16.04
N LEU A 70 -26.72 -13.82 -15.99
CA LEU A 70 -27.02 -12.68 -15.12
C LEU A 70 -28.33 -12.89 -14.36
N VAL A 71 -28.41 -12.26 -13.19
CA VAL A 71 -29.64 -12.02 -12.45
C VAL A 71 -29.80 -10.53 -12.20
N ILE A 72 -30.97 -10.00 -12.51
CA ILE A 72 -31.33 -8.61 -12.28
C ILE A 72 -32.49 -8.60 -11.30
N GLN A 73 -32.34 -7.90 -10.18
CA GLN A 73 -33.36 -7.85 -9.13
C GLN A 73 -34.13 -6.54 -9.19
N SER A 74 -35.43 -6.58 -9.48
CA SER A 74 -36.30 -5.41 -9.40
C SER A 74 -37.20 -5.50 -8.18
N ARG A 75 -37.69 -4.35 -7.71
CA ARG A 75 -38.82 -4.36 -6.77
C ARG A 75 -40.08 -4.88 -7.47
N GLU A 76 -40.93 -5.57 -6.72
CA GLU A 76 -42.13 -6.21 -7.27
C GLU A 76 -43.07 -5.19 -7.93
N GLU A 77 -43.21 -4.00 -7.35
CA GLU A 77 -44.04 -2.91 -7.90
C GLU A 77 -43.53 -2.34 -9.23
N MET A 78 -42.24 -2.50 -9.54
CA MET A 78 -41.59 -1.99 -10.76
C MET A 78 -41.32 -3.10 -11.79
N LYS A 79 -41.85 -4.30 -11.55
CA LYS A 79 -41.58 -5.50 -12.32
C LYS A 79 -41.82 -5.35 -13.82
N GLN A 80 -42.99 -4.82 -14.20
CA GLN A 80 -43.42 -4.77 -15.61
C GLN A 80 -42.62 -3.75 -16.42
N ASP A 81 -42.35 -2.59 -15.83
CA ASP A 81 -41.50 -1.55 -16.42
C ASP A 81 -40.05 -2.04 -16.56
N THR A 82 -39.55 -2.72 -15.52
CA THR A 82 -38.20 -3.29 -15.51
C THR A 82 -38.05 -4.37 -16.59
N ALA A 83 -39.00 -5.30 -16.69
CA ALA A 83 -38.97 -6.36 -17.71
C ALA A 83 -38.92 -5.78 -19.13
N THR A 84 -39.74 -4.75 -19.40
CA THR A 84 -39.78 -4.06 -20.70
C THR A 84 -38.44 -3.39 -21.02
N GLN A 85 -37.86 -2.68 -20.04
CA GLN A 85 -36.58 -2.01 -20.22
C GLN A 85 -35.42 -3.00 -20.39
N ILE A 86 -35.39 -4.09 -19.61
CA ILE A 86 -34.39 -5.16 -19.79
C ILE A 86 -34.51 -5.74 -21.20
N GLN A 87 -35.71 -6.10 -21.64
CA GLN A 87 -35.90 -6.68 -22.97
C GLN A 87 -35.44 -5.73 -24.09
N LYS A 88 -35.66 -4.42 -23.93
CA LYS A 88 -35.16 -3.41 -24.85
C LYS A 88 -33.63 -3.40 -24.90
N ILE A 89 -32.97 -3.35 -23.74
CA ILE A 89 -31.50 -3.39 -23.65
C ILE A 89 -30.95 -4.68 -24.27
N LEU A 90 -31.59 -5.83 -24.01
CA LEU A 90 -31.17 -7.12 -24.58
C LEU A 90 -31.29 -7.11 -26.11
N ASN A 91 -32.38 -6.58 -26.67
CA ASN A 91 -32.55 -6.53 -28.13
C ASN A 91 -31.54 -5.59 -28.80
N ASP A 92 -31.23 -4.46 -28.15
CA ASP A 92 -30.36 -3.42 -28.71
C ASP A 92 -28.86 -3.76 -28.56
N VAL A 93 -28.46 -4.30 -27.40
CA VAL A 93 -27.04 -4.51 -27.03
C VAL A 93 -26.61 -5.97 -27.14
N PHE A 94 -27.51 -6.91 -26.83
CA PHE A 94 -27.23 -8.35 -26.82
C PHE A 94 -28.19 -9.18 -27.69
N PRO A 95 -28.27 -8.93 -29.01
CA PRO A 95 -29.14 -9.69 -29.91
C PRO A 95 -29.04 -11.21 -29.70
N GLY A 96 -30.20 -11.85 -29.47
CA GLY A 96 -30.28 -13.30 -29.19
C GLY A 96 -30.18 -13.68 -27.72
N ALA A 97 -30.02 -12.74 -26.80
CA ALA A 97 -30.15 -12.99 -25.36
C ALA A 97 -31.59 -13.34 -24.97
N VAL A 98 -31.73 -14.24 -23.99
CA VAL A 98 -33.03 -14.72 -23.51
C VAL A 98 -33.29 -14.21 -22.11
N LEU A 99 -34.43 -13.57 -21.93
CA LEU A 99 -34.93 -13.12 -20.63
C LEU A 99 -35.94 -14.13 -20.08
N LYS A 100 -35.77 -14.52 -18.82
CA LYS A 100 -36.76 -15.31 -18.08
C LYS A 100 -37.04 -14.70 -16.73
N GLU A 101 -38.32 -14.52 -16.44
CA GLU A 101 -38.77 -14.08 -15.13
C GLU A 101 -38.68 -15.22 -14.12
N GLY A 102 -38.04 -14.94 -12.99
CA GLY A 102 -37.88 -15.83 -11.85
C GLY A 102 -38.87 -15.53 -10.71
N PRO A 103 -38.85 -16.32 -9.63
CA PRO A 103 -39.75 -16.13 -8.50
C PRO A 103 -39.47 -14.84 -7.74
N THR A 104 -40.53 -14.21 -7.25
CA THR A 104 -40.46 -13.07 -6.33
C THR A 104 -40.12 -13.55 -4.92
N ILE A 105 -39.08 -13.00 -4.33
CA ILE A 105 -38.62 -13.32 -2.97
C ILE A 105 -38.55 -12.02 -2.18
N THR A 106 -39.30 -11.94 -1.07
CA THR A 106 -39.27 -10.79 -0.15
C THR A 106 -39.51 -9.44 -0.88
N GLY A 107 -40.50 -9.39 -1.76
CA GLY A 107 -40.86 -8.16 -2.52
C GLY A 107 -39.87 -7.78 -3.63
N LYS A 108 -38.92 -8.66 -3.99
CA LYS A 108 -38.02 -8.48 -5.14
C LYS A 108 -38.23 -9.58 -6.17
N THR A 109 -38.43 -9.20 -7.43
CA THR A 109 -38.55 -10.11 -8.57
C THR A 109 -37.16 -10.32 -9.19
N ASN A 110 -36.77 -11.57 -9.39
CA ASN A 110 -35.53 -11.90 -10.09
C ASN A 110 -35.81 -12.04 -11.60
N PHE A 111 -34.99 -11.43 -12.44
CA PHE A 111 -34.97 -11.64 -13.88
C PHE A 111 -33.66 -12.32 -14.26
N PHE A 112 -33.74 -13.48 -14.87
CA PHE A 112 -32.59 -14.24 -15.34
C PHE A 112 -32.33 -13.97 -16.81
N VAL A 113 -31.07 -13.73 -17.15
CA VAL A 113 -30.64 -13.45 -18.53
C VAL A 113 -29.61 -14.50 -18.96
N ALA A 114 -29.87 -15.15 -20.09
CA ALA A 114 -28.91 -16.01 -20.77
C ALA A 114 -28.26 -15.22 -21.91
N LEU A 115 -26.93 -15.13 -21.91
CA LEU A 115 -26.16 -14.41 -22.93
C LEU A 115 -25.63 -15.37 -23.99
N PRO A 116 -25.69 -15.00 -25.28
CA PRO A 116 -24.98 -15.71 -26.34
C PRO A 116 -23.47 -15.76 -26.06
N ALA A 117 -22.82 -16.85 -26.48
CA ALA A 117 -21.40 -17.10 -26.18
C ALA A 117 -20.46 -15.96 -26.63
N GLN A 118 -20.78 -15.26 -27.72
CA GLN A 118 -20.01 -14.12 -28.24
C GLN A 118 -19.96 -12.91 -27.29
N TYR A 119 -20.90 -12.79 -26.35
CA TYR A 119 -20.95 -11.72 -25.35
C TYR A 119 -20.38 -12.15 -23.99
N ARG A 120 -19.87 -13.39 -23.88
CA ARG A 120 -19.19 -13.89 -22.68
C ARG A 120 -17.72 -13.49 -22.69
N THR A 121 -17.47 -12.18 -22.61
CA THR A 121 -16.13 -11.60 -22.63
C THR A 121 -15.91 -10.66 -21.44
N LYS A 122 -14.65 -10.48 -21.06
CA LYS A 122 -14.24 -9.54 -19.99
C LYS A 122 -14.84 -8.15 -20.16
N GLU A 123 -14.72 -7.58 -21.36
CA GLU A 123 -15.17 -6.22 -21.66
C GLU A 123 -16.69 -6.04 -21.48
N VAL A 124 -17.48 -7.04 -21.89
CA VAL A 124 -18.93 -7.01 -21.70
C VAL A 124 -19.30 -7.10 -20.22
N TYR A 125 -18.61 -7.96 -19.46
CA TYR A 125 -18.89 -8.18 -18.05
C TYR A 125 -18.51 -6.96 -17.20
N GLU A 126 -17.35 -6.33 -17.47
CA GLU A 126 -16.94 -5.10 -16.77
C GLU A 126 -17.87 -3.91 -17.04
N ASN A 127 -18.53 -3.87 -18.20
CA ASN A 127 -19.45 -2.79 -18.56
C ASN A 127 -20.92 -3.09 -18.22
N MET A 128 -21.24 -4.24 -17.63
CA MET A 128 -22.61 -4.69 -17.42
C MET A 128 -23.42 -3.75 -16.51
N GLY A 129 -22.77 -3.16 -15.49
CA GLY A 129 -23.39 -2.15 -14.63
C GLY A 129 -23.77 -0.85 -15.35
N LYS A 130 -22.98 -0.44 -16.36
CA LYS A 130 -23.30 0.72 -17.20
C LYS A 130 -24.45 0.40 -18.15
N THR A 131 -24.39 -0.77 -18.79
CA THR A 131 -25.40 -1.23 -19.76
C THR A 131 -26.80 -1.29 -19.14
N PHE A 132 -26.90 -1.80 -17.91
CA PHE A 132 -28.17 -1.92 -17.18
C PHE A 132 -28.42 -0.77 -16.19
N GLY A 133 -27.59 0.27 -16.19
CA GLY A 133 -27.74 1.42 -15.29
C GLY A 133 -29.02 2.24 -15.51
N SER A 134 -29.71 2.05 -16.64
CA SER A 134 -30.98 2.71 -16.98
C SER A 134 -32.22 1.97 -16.46
N ILE A 135 -32.06 0.85 -15.75
CA ILE A 135 -33.20 0.10 -15.21
C ILE A 135 -33.85 0.85 -14.04
N PRO A 136 -35.19 1.04 -14.07
CA PRO A 136 -35.94 1.66 -12.98
C PRO A 136 -35.76 0.94 -11.63
N GLY A 137 -35.68 1.71 -10.54
CA GLY A 137 -35.64 1.17 -9.17
C GLY A 137 -34.27 0.68 -8.68
N GLY A 138 -33.19 0.97 -9.41
CA GLY A 138 -31.81 0.66 -8.99
C GLY A 138 -31.52 -0.84 -8.94
N ALA A 139 -32.09 -1.60 -9.89
CA ALA A 139 -31.90 -3.03 -9.98
C ALA A 139 -30.41 -3.37 -10.17
N GLY A 140 -29.79 -4.00 -9.17
CA GLY A 140 -28.43 -4.48 -9.27
C GLY A 140 -28.32 -5.67 -10.22
N VAL A 141 -27.27 -5.67 -11.04
CA VAL A 141 -26.89 -6.83 -11.85
C VAL A 141 -25.98 -7.73 -11.03
N GLY A 142 -26.40 -8.97 -10.81
CA GLY A 142 -25.56 -10.03 -10.27
C GLY A 142 -25.13 -10.98 -11.38
N PHE A 143 -23.90 -11.46 -11.33
CA PHE A 143 -23.45 -12.50 -12.24
C PHE A 143 -23.89 -13.87 -11.74
N LEU A 144 -24.30 -14.74 -12.64
CA LEU A 144 -24.64 -16.16 -12.43
C LEU A 144 -23.87 -17.10 -13.34
N THR A 145 -23.02 -16.57 -14.23
CA THR A 145 -22.20 -17.38 -15.14
C THR A 145 -21.40 -18.43 -14.40
N GLU A 146 -21.45 -19.65 -14.90
CA GLU A 146 -20.79 -20.83 -14.36
C GLU A 146 -20.00 -21.53 -15.48
N PRO A 147 -18.87 -22.19 -15.18
CA PRO A 147 -18.25 -22.36 -13.86
C PRO A 147 -17.44 -21.12 -13.45
N ARG A 148 -17.66 -20.62 -12.23
CA ARG A 148 -16.95 -19.45 -11.69
C ARG A 148 -16.24 -19.70 -10.37
N LEU A 149 -15.16 -18.95 -10.17
CA LEU A 149 -14.55 -18.71 -8.87
C LEU A 149 -14.68 -17.23 -8.52
N THR A 150 -14.79 -16.92 -7.23
CA THR A 150 -14.88 -15.54 -6.75
C THR A 150 -13.80 -15.31 -5.71
N LEU A 151 -13.06 -14.21 -5.89
CA LEU A 151 -11.98 -13.79 -5.00
C LEU A 151 -12.38 -12.48 -4.33
N ARG A 152 -12.41 -12.46 -2.99
CA ARG A 152 -12.83 -11.32 -2.17
C ARG A 152 -11.69 -10.75 -1.35
N GLY A 153 -11.87 -9.52 -0.86
CA GLY A 153 -10.93 -8.86 0.05
C GLY A 153 -9.68 -8.32 -0.61
N VAL A 154 -9.66 -8.23 -1.95
CA VAL A 154 -8.52 -7.68 -2.70
C VAL A 154 -8.56 -6.16 -2.69
N PRO A 155 -7.48 -5.47 -2.25
CA PRO A 155 -7.33 -4.02 -2.37
C PRO A 155 -7.56 -3.56 -3.79
N GLU A 156 -8.19 -2.40 -3.97
CA GLU A 156 -8.60 -1.89 -5.27
C GLU A 156 -7.43 -1.79 -6.26
N GLY A 157 -6.30 -1.24 -5.83
CA GLY A 157 -5.09 -1.12 -6.66
C GLY A 157 -4.41 -2.44 -7.02
N ALA A 158 -4.71 -3.54 -6.32
CA ALA A 158 -4.14 -4.85 -6.60
C ALA A 158 -4.97 -5.68 -7.61
N ARG A 159 -6.19 -5.27 -7.92
CA ARG A 159 -7.14 -6.10 -8.68
C ARG A 159 -6.71 -6.34 -10.12
N ASN A 160 -6.28 -5.29 -10.83
CA ASN A 160 -5.83 -5.41 -12.22
C ASN A 160 -4.64 -6.37 -12.33
N MET A 161 -3.64 -6.21 -11.44
CA MET A 161 -2.48 -7.10 -11.37
C MET A 161 -2.88 -8.56 -11.14
N LEU A 162 -3.82 -8.82 -10.24
CA LEU A 162 -4.31 -10.18 -10.01
C LEU A 162 -5.10 -10.72 -11.21
N ILE A 163 -5.98 -9.92 -11.81
CA ILE A 163 -6.74 -10.31 -13.00
C ILE A 163 -5.77 -10.73 -14.12
N GLU A 164 -4.76 -9.91 -14.42
CA GLU A 164 -3.77 -10.21 -15.46
C GLU A 164 -2.98 -11.48 -15.20
N LYS A 165 -2.59 -11.74 -13.94
CA LYS A 165 -1.89 -12.98 -13.56
C LYS A 165 -2.80 -14.20 -13.61
N ILE A 166 -4.04 -14.08 -13.17
CA ILE A 166 -5.01 -15.19 -13.14
C ILE A 166 -5.43 -15.58 -14.57
N GLU A 167 -5.54 -14.62 -15.48
CA GLU A 167 -5.86 -14.89 -16.90
C GLU A 167 -4.80 -15.74 -17.61
N GLN A 168 -3.58 -15.83 -17.07
CA GLN A 168 -2.50 -16.66 -17.62
C GLN A 168 -2.61 -18.15 -17.22
N PHE A 169 -3.51 -18.51 -16.31
CA PHE A 169 -3.67 -19.88 -15.82
C PHE A 169 -4.43 -20.78 -16.80
N ASP A 170 -3.95 -22.02 -16.98
CA ASP A 170 -4.64 -23.02 -17.81
C ASP A 170 -6.00 -23.38 -17.20
N GLY A 171 -7.06 -23.22 -17.98
CA GLY A 171 -8.44 -23.44 -17.57
C GLY A 171 -9.21 -22.19 -17.14
N VAL A 172 -8.59 -21.00 -17.20
CA VAL A 172 -9.27 -19.71 -17.06
C VAL A 172 -9.67 -19.20 -18.44
N SER A 173 -10.92 -18.75 -18.57
CA SER A 173 -11.43 -18.10 -19.78
C SER A 173 -11.13 -16.60 -19.75
N PHE A 174 -11.57 -15.93 -18.68
CA PHE A 174 -11.23 -14.53 -18.38
C PHE A 174 -11.51 -14.22 -16.91
N ALA A 175 -10.89 -13.17 -16.39
CA ALA A 175 -11.18 -12.63 -15.07
C ALA A 175 -11.62 -11.17 -15.19
N PHE A 176 -12.53 -10.73 -14.32
CA PHE A 176 -13.16 -9.41 -14.44
C PHE A 176 -13.48 -8.83 -13.06
N HIS A 177 -13.72 -7.52 -13.05
CA HIS A 177 -14.14 -6.79 -11.87
C HIS A 177 -15.61 -7.11 -11.53
N ASP A 178 -15.85 -7.76 -10.39
CA ASP A 178 -17.19 -8.07 -9.88
C ASP A 178 -17.46 -7.27 -8.59
N GLY A 179 -17.80 -5.99 -8.76
CA GLY A 179 -18.03 -5.07 -7.66
C GLY A 179 -16.79 -4.91 -6.78
N ALA A 180 -16.85 -5.39 -5.53
CA ALA A 180 -15.71 -5.40 -4.60
C ALA A 180 -14.83 -6.67 -4.69
N SER A 181 -15.15 -7.57 -5.62
CA SER A 181 -14.54 -8.90 -5.78
C SER A 181 -13.97 -9.05 -7.19
N ILE A 182 -13.21 -10.11 -7.41
CA ILE A 182 -12.77 -10.53 -8.74
C ILE A 182 -13.55 -11.80 -9.09
N GLY A 183 -14.26 -11.75 -10.23
CA GLY A 183 -14.90 -12.92 -10.82
C GLY A 183 -13.95 -13.59 -11.80
N VAL A 184 -13.77 -14.91 -11.68
CA VAL A 184 -12.92 -15.70 -12.57
C VAL A 184 -13.79 -16.75 -13.25
N ILE A 185 -13.96 -16.63 -14.57
CA ILE A 185 -14.74 -17.57 -15.37
C ILE A 185 -13.80 -18.66 -15.87
N LEU A 186 -14.20 -19.92 -15.65
CA LEU A 186 -13.42 -21.09 -16.03
C LEU A 186 -13.89 -21.66 -17.36
N THR A 187 -13.01 -22.37 -18.06
CA THR A 187 -13.38 -23.08 -19.28
C THR A 187 -14.29 -24.27 -19.01
N SER A 188 -14.16 -24.90 -17.84
CA SER A 188 -14.92 -26.08 -17.45
C SER A 188 -14.83 -26.37 -15.93
N LEU A 189 -15.80 -27.14 -15.41
CA LEU A 189 -15.91 -27.40 -13.97
C LEU A 189 -14.76 -28.28 -13.43
N ASP A 190 -14.19 -29.15 -14.25
CA ASP A 190 -13.06 -30.02 -13.88
C ASP A 190 -11.75 -29.25 -13.64
N LYS A 191 -11.59 -28.06 -14.27
CA LYS A 191 -10.44 -27.18 -14.05
C LYS A 191 -10.51 -26.38 -12.75
N SER A 192 -11.70 -26.30 -12.13
CA SER A 192 -11.95 -25.48 -10.93
C SER A 192 -11.00 -25.77 -9.78
N ALA A 193 -10.75 -27.04 -9.45
CA ALA A 193 -9.88 -27.41 -8.34
C ALA A 193 -8.41 -27.00 -8.60
N ALA A 194 -7.93 -27.21 -9.82
CA ALA A 194 -6.56 -26.86 -10.20
C ALA A 194 -6.35 -25.35 -10.20
N VAL A 195 -7.25 -24.59 -10.81
CA VAL A 195 -7.20 -23.13 -10.85
C VAL A 195 -7.34 -22.53 -9.44
N ASN A 196 -8.22 -23.07 -8.60
CA ASN A 196 -8.37 -22.62 -7.21
C ASN A 196 -7.07 -22.75 -6.40
N GLU A 197 -6.34 -23.86 -6.55
CA GLU A 197 -5.05 -24.03 -5.88
C GLU A 197 -3.96 -23.11 -6.46
N GLN A 198 -3.96 -22.86 -7.78
CA GLN A 198 -3.05 -21.89 -8.39
C GLN A 198 -3.31 -20.46 -7.91
N ILE A 199 -4.58 -20.05 -7.80
CA ILE A 199 -4.95 -18.74 -7.26
C ILE A 199 -4.53 -18.64 -5.79
N LYS A 200 -4.79 -19.67 -4.96
CA LYS A 200 -4.31 -19.67 -3.57
C LYS A 200 -2.79 -19.55 -3.48
N ALA A 201 -2.05 -20.27 -4.30
CA ALA A 201 -0.58 -20.19 -4.34
C ALA A 201 -0.10 -18.80 -4.76
N LEU A 202 -0.79 -18.14 -5.71
CA LEU A 202 -0.51 -16.76 -6.09
C LEU A 202 -0.76 -15.78 -4.94
N LEU A 203 -1.91 -15.88 -4.26
CA LEU A 203 -2.25 -15.02 -3.14
C LEU A 203 -1.25 -15.17 -1.99
N GLN A 204 -0.74 -16.38 -1.76
CA GLN A 204 0.26 -16.69 -0.73
C GLN A 204 1.67 -16.14 -1.02
N GLN A 205 1.93 -15.57 -2.19
CA GLN A 205 3.21 -14.89 -2.48
C GLN A 205 3.26 -13.47 -1.92
N TYR A 206 2.09 -12.89 -1.66
CA TYR A 206 1.94 -11.50 -1.28
C TYR A 206 1.22 -11.35 0.06
N GLN A 207 1.41 -10.20 0.69
CA GLN A 207 0.65 -9.76 1.85
C GLN A 207 0.33 -8.27 1.70
N VAL A 208 -0.73 -7.83 2.35
CA VAL A 208 -1.11 -6.43 2.41
C VAL A 208 -0.78 -5.89 3.78
N VAL A 209 -0.12 -4.73 3.82
CA VAL A 209 0.17 -3.98 5.03
C VAL A 209 -0.74 -2.76 5.03
N GLU A 210 -1.67 -2.73 5.98
CA GLU A 210 -2.60 -1.63 6.16
C GLU A 210 -2.08 -0.69 7.25
N ILE A 211 -1.99 0.59 6.90
CA ILE A 211 -1.57 1.68 7.76
C ILE A 211 -2.81 2.56 7.98
N SER A 212 -3.33 2.55 9.20
CA SER A 212 -4.52 3.31 9.58
C SER A 212 -4.13 4.52 10.44
N PHE A 213 -4.74 5.66 10.13
CA PHE A 213 -4.53 6.92 10.83
C PHE A 213 -5.75 7.22 11.69
N PRO A 214 -5.57 7.51 13.00
CA PRO A 214 -6.65 8.04 13.82
C PRO A 214 -7.16 9.37 13.27
N VAL A 215 -8.43 9.68 13.55
CA VAL A 215 -9.06 10.93 13.12
C VAL A 215 -8.25 12.14 13.60
N GLY A 216 -7.91 13.04 12.68
CA GLY A 216 -7.08 14.23 12.93
C GLY A 216 -5.58 14.00 12.79
N SER A 217 -5.13 12.78 12.51
CA SER A 217 -3.74 12.43 12.19
C SER A 217 -3.58 11.94 10.75
N GLU A 218 -4.58 12.15 9.89
CA GLU A 218 -4.51 11.74 8.49
C GLU A 218 -3.45 12.55 7.73
N PRO A 219 -2.69 11.90 6.84
CA PRO A 219 -1.70 12.60 6.04
C PRO A 219 -2.39 13.52 5.04
N ALA A 220 -1.84 14.73 4.86
CA ALA A 220 -2.34 15.70 3.88
C ALA A 220 -2.34 15.17 2.43
N ASN A 221 -1.49 14.17 2.13
CA ASN A 221 -1.47 13.45 0.85
C ASN A 221 -1.14 11.96 1.10
N PRO A 222 -2.16 11.09 1.30
CA PRO A 222 -1.99 9.67 1.55
C PRO A 222 -1.35 8.92 0.38
N ILE A 223 -1.62 9.33 -0.87
CA ILE A 223 -1.07 8.71 -2.08
C ILE A 223 0.45 8.86 -2.10
N ARG A 224 0.94 10.10 -1.93
CA ARG A 224 2.38 10.39 -1.90
C ARG A 224 3.07 9.79 -0.68
N LEU A 225 2.41 9.79 0.48
CA LEU A 225 2.94 9.13 1.67
C LEU A 225 3.10 7.63 1.44
N GLY A 226 2.09 6.97 0.87
CA GLY A 226 2.16 5.56 0.52
C GLY A 226 3.33 5.25 -0.41
N GLN A 227 3.55 6.07 -1.45
CA GLN A 227 4.69 5.93 -2.35
C GLN A 227 6.04 6.13 -1.62
N ALA A 228 6.15 7.14 -0.77
CA ALA A 228 7.37 7.38 0.00
C ALA A 228 7.70 6.23 0.97
N ILE A 229 6.68 5.54 1.48
CA ILE A 229 6.85 4.36 2.33
C ILE A 229 7.28 3.17 1.47
N THR A 230 6.66 2.92 0.31
CA THR A 230 7.06 1.80 -0.56
C THR A 230 8.48 1.94 -1.09
N ASP A 231 8.90 3.14 -1.48
CA ASP A 231 10.27 3.42 -1.92
C ASP A 231 11.27 3.16 -0.79
N ALA A 232 10.97 3.61 0.43
CA ALA A 232 11.82 3.37 1.60
C ALA A 232 11.85 1.89 2.01
N MET A 233 10.75 1.14 1.84
CA MET A 233 10.74 -0.31 2.02
C MET A 233 11.67 -1.01 1.00
N LYS A 234 11.60 -0.63 -0.28
CA LYS A 234 12.50 -1.16 -1.33
C LYS A 234 13.97 -0.87 -1.01
N GLU A 235 14.29 0.36 -0.59
CA GLU A 235 15.66 0.78 -0.30
C GLU A 235 16.23 0.12 0.97
N ARG A 236 15.50 0.17 2.08
CA ARG A 236 16.02 -0.21 3.41
C ARG A 236 15.79 -1.67 3.76
N LEU A 237 14.63 -2.22 3.41
CA LEU A 237 14.26 -3.60 3.70
C LEU A 237 14.61 -4.55 2.54
N LYS A 238 15.02 -4.01 1.38
CA LYS A 238 15.37 -4.77 0.17
C LYS A 238 14.29 -5.77 -0.23
N VAL A 239 13.05 -5.34 -0.15
CA VAL A 239 11.88 -6.16 -0.50
C VAL A 239 11.78 -6.27 -2.02
N ASP A 240 11.51 -7.48 -2.52
CA ASP A 240 11.40 -7.73 -3.97
C ASP A 240 10.21 -7.00 -4.60
N TYR A 241 9.15 -6.78 -3.81
CA TYR A 241 7.92 -6.14 -4.25
C TYR A 241 7.32 -5.27 -3.13
N ALA A 242 7.01 -4.02 -3.44
CA ALA A 242 6.26 -3.10 -2.58
C ALA A 242 5.56 -2.05 -3.44
N GLU A 243 4.23 -2.07 -3.50
CA GLU A 243 3.43 -1.13 -4.28
C GLU A 243 2.27 -0.58 -3.45
N ASN A 244 1.94 0.69 -3.65
CA ASN A 244 0.81 1.32 -3.00
C ASN A 244 -0.48 0.91 -3.72
N VAL A 245 -1.33 0.13 -3.07
CA VAL A 245 -2.58 -0.42 -3.64
C VAL A 245 -3.83 0.22 -3.03
N SER A 246 -3.69 1.37 -2.39
CA SER A 246 -4.79 2.11 -1.74
C SER A 246 -5.83 2.67 -2.72
N VAL A 247 -5.45 2.86 -3.99
CA VAL A 247 -6.29 3.40 -5.08
C VAL A 247 -6.18 2.52 -6.32
N ASP A 248 -7.22 2.53 -7.15
CA ASP A 248 -7.19 1.83 -8.45
C ASP A 248 -6.08 2.39 -9.37
N GLY A 249 -5.15 1.52 -9.77
CA GLY A 249 -4.06 1.87 -10.71
C GLY A 249 -4.51 1.97 -12.17
N LYS A 250 -5.77 1.67 -12.51
CA LYS A 250 -6.25 1.75 -13.90
C LYS A 250 -6.24 3.18 -14.47
N ASN A 251 -6.15 4.21 -13.61
CA ASN A 251 -6.03 5.62 -13.98
C ASN A 251 -4.89 6.30 -13.19
N ASP A 252 -3.65 5.87 -13.40
CA ASP A 252 -2.45 6.51 -12.84
C ASP A 252 -2.45 8.04 -13.05
N ASP A 253 -2.97 8.52 -14.19
CA ASP A 253 -3.10 9.96 -14.48
C ASP A 253 -4.09 10.67 -13.54
N MET A 254 -5.22 10.04 -13.20
CA MET A 254 -6.20 10.61 -12.27
C MET A 254 -5.63 10.61 -10.85
N THR A 255 -5.00 9.51 -10.45
CA THR A 255 -4.32 9.40 -9.14
C THR A 255 -3.21 10.44 -9.00
N ALA A 256 -2.39 10.63 -10.03
CA ALA A 256 -1.36 11.67 -10.07
C ALA A 256 -1.95 13.08 -10.02
N THR A 257 -3.07 13.31 -10.72
CA THR A 257 -3.80 14.58 -10.71
C THR A 257 -4.35 14.89 -9.32
N VAL A 258 -5.03 13.93 -8.68
CA VAL A 258 -5.56 14.08 -7.31
C VAL A 258 -4.42 14.30 -6.31
N SER A 259 -3.32 13.55 -6.41
CA SER A 259 -2.13 13.77 -5.58
C SER A 259 -1.55 15.18 -5.77
N THR A 260 -1.48 15.67 -7.00
CA THR A 260 -1.03 17.04 -7.32
C THR A 260 -1.97 18.09 -6.74
N MET A 261 -3.29 17.87 -6.81
CA MET A 261 -4.29 18.74 -6.20
C MET A 261 -4.19 18.77 -4.68
N MET A 262 -3.97 17.63 -4.02
CA MET A 262 -3.74 17.55 -2.58
C MET A 262 -2.45 18.29 -2.19
N GLU A 263 -1.41 18.20 -3.02
CA GLU A 263 -0.16 18.93 -2.79
C GLU A 263 -0.32 20.44 -2.99
N LEU A 264 -1.09 20.86 -4.02
CA LEU A 264 -1.44 22.25 -4.23
C LEU A 264 -2.29 22.78 -3.08
N LYS A 265 -3.26 22.00 -2.56
CA LYS A 265 -4.03 22.35 -1.36
C LYS A 265 -3.10 22.54 -0.17
N ARG A 266 -2.17 21.59 0.05
CA ARG A 266 -1.19 21.67 1.14
C ARG A 266 -0.31 22.92 1.02
N PHE A 267 0.16 23.22 -0.18
CA PHE A 267 0.91 24.44 -0.48
C PHE A 267 0.09 25.69 -0.16
N LEU A 268 -1.12 25.81 -0.69
CA LEU A 268 -2.00 26.96 -0.45
C LEU A 268 -2.33 27.13 1.03
N ALA A 269 -2.61 26.04 1.74
CA ALA A 269 -2.88 26.06 3.18
C ALA A 269 -1.67 26.55 4.00
N ALA A 270 -0.44 26.21 3.59
CA ALA A 270 0.77 26.69 4.26
C ALA A 270 1.02 28.20 4.12
N TYR A 271 0.37 28.85 3.13
CA TYR A 271 0.42 30.30 2.92
C TYR A 271 -0.86 31.03 3.34
N ALA A 272 -1.89 30.29 3.78
CA ALA A 272 -3.10 30.89 4.35
C ALA A 272 -2.76 31.58 5.67
N SER A 273 -3.51 32.64 6.01
CA SER A 273 -3.40 33.24 7.34
C SER A 273 -3.92 32.28 8.41
N ASP A 274 -3.11 32.04 9.44
CA ASP A 274 -3.50 31.29 10.63
C ASP A 274 -4.45 32.15 11.47
N ILE A 275 -5.74 31.85 11.43
CA ILE A 275 -6.76 32.57 12.19
C ILE A 275 -7.08 31.83 13.48
N THR A 276 -6.97 32.54 14.61
CA THR A 276 -7.26 32.03 15.94
C THR A 276 -8.35 32.89 16.57
N ILE A 277 -9.49 32.29 16.92
CA ILE A 277 -10.61 32.95 17.57
C ILE A 277 -10.65 32.49 19.04
N THR A 278 -10.50 33.44 19.95
CA THR A 278 -10.66 33.20 21.39
C THR A 278 -12.11 33.45 21.77
N LEU A 279 -12.83 32.41 22.18
CA LEU A 279 -14.26 32.52 22.53
C LEU A 279 -14.42 33.38 23.79
N THR A 280 -15.42 34.27 23.78
CA THR A 280 -15.79 35.09 24.94
C THR A 280 -17.12 34.62 25.53
N GLY A 281 -17.17 34.36 26.84
CA GLY A 281 -18.40 33.96 27.52
C GLY A 281 -18.79 32.49 27.26
N SER A 282 -20.10 32.23 27.11
CA SER A 282 -20.68 30.88 26.89
C SER A 282 -20.92 30.53 25.41
N ALA A 283 -20.35 31.30 24.48
CA ALA A 283 -20.50 31.07 23.04
C ALA A 283 -19.91 29.71 22.64
N LYS A 284 -20.62 28.96 21.78
CA LYS A 284 -20.16 27.69 21.21
C LYS A 284 -20.12 27.79 19.69
N LEU A 285 -18.97 27.51 19.12
CA LEU A 285 -18.78 27.33 17.68
C LEU A 285 -18.56 25.84 17.38
N ILE A 286 -19.07 25.40 16.24
CA ILE A 286 -18.81 24.07 15.68
C ILE A 286 -18.10 24.21 14.33
N LYS A 287 -17.43 23.14 13.89
CA LYS A 287 -16.80 23.08 12.57
C LYS A 287 -17.83 23.41 11.47
N GLY A 288 -17.46 24.32 10.57
CA GLY A 288 -18.32 24.82 9.50
C GLY A 288 -19.17 26.03 9.87
N ASP A 289 -19.20 26.48 11.13
CA ASP A 289 -19.77 27.78 11.47
C ASP A 289 -18.94 28.90 10.83
N THR A 290 -19.59 30.01 10.45
CA THR A 290 -18.90 31.20 9.94
C THR A 290 -18.99 32.34 10.95
N VAL A 291 -17.87 33.04 11.15
CA VAL A 291 -17.76 34.23 12.00
C VAL A 291 -17.42 35.44 11.13
N VAL A 292 -18.15 36.53 11.34
CA VAL A 292 -18.00 37.79 10.63
C VAL A 292 -17.20 38.76 11.47
N PHE A 293 -16.20 39.38 10.85
CA PHE A 293 -15.39 40.45 11.41
C PHE A 293 -15.49 41.70 10.55
N GLN A 294 -15.22 42.85 11.16
CA GLN A 294 -15.12 44.10 10.42
C GLN A 294 -13.88 44.06 9.52
N GLY A 295 -14.10 44.32 8.24
CA GLY A 295 -13.06 44.54 7.24
C GLY A 295 -13.08 45.97 6.73
N ASN A 296 -13.13 46.09 5.40
CA ASN A 296 -13.26 47.35 4.67
C ASN A 296 -14.74 47.72 4.37
N ALA A 297 -15.71 47.09 5.03
CA ALA A 297 -17.12 47.45 4.89
C ALA A 297 -17.41 48.85 5.45
N GLU A 298 -18.36 49.56 4.84
CA GLU A 298 -18.75 50.93 5.25
C GLU A 298 -19.27 51.03 6.69
N SER A 299 -19.85 49.94 7.22
CA SER A 299 -20.42 49.87 8.56
C SER A 299 -19.98 48.60 9.29
N ALA A 300 -19.76 48.74 10.61
CA ALA A 300 -19.39 47.63 11.48
C ALA A 300 -20.47 46.54 11.49
N PRO A 301 -20.13 45.23 11.64
CA PRO A 301 -21.11 44.17 11.74
C PRO A 301 -21.97 44.41 12.98
N ALA A 302 -23.27 44.53 12.79
CA ALA A 302 -24.24 44.72 13.86
C ALA A 302 -25.24 43.55 13.85
N SER A 303 -25.60 43.06 15.03
CA SER A 303 -26.56 41.97 15.18
C SER A 303 -27.88 42.31 14.46
N GLY A 304 -28.36 41.40 13.61
CA GLY A 304 -29.56 41.56 12.80
C GLY A 304 -29.33 42.22 11.42
N ALA A 305 -28.13 42.71 11.11
CA ALA A 305 -27.80 43.29 9.81
C ALA A 305 -27.31 42.23 8.81
N PRO A 306 -27.49 42.45 7.49
CA PRO A 306 -26.91 41.59 6.46
C PRO A 306 -25.38 41.74 6.40
N VAL A 307 -24.69 40.69 5.96
CA VAL A 307 -23.25 40.73 5.75
C VAL A 307 -22.90 41.52 4.48
N GLY A 308 -22.03 42.52 4.61
CA GLY A 308 -21.46 43.26 3.48
C GLY A 308 -20.30 42.54 2.82
N THR A 309 -20.04 42.85 1.54
CA THR A 309 -18.92 42.29 0.77
C THR A 309 -17.53 42.72 1.29
N GLY A 310 -17.47 43.87 1.98
CA GLY A 310 -16.24 44.35 2.62
C GLY A 310 -15.96 43.73 4.00
N ASN A 311 -16.83 42.88 4.53
CA ASN A 311 -16.58 42.17 5.79
C ASN A 311 -15.64 40.98 5.55
N VAL A 312 -14.89 40.63 6.60
CA VAL A 312 -14.04 39.43 6.59
C VAL A 312 -14.83 38.28 7.20
N LEU A 313 -14.95 37.18 6.46
CA LEU A 313 -15.65 35.98 6.92
C LEU A 313 -14.63 34.88 7.18
N VAL A 314 -14.68 34.31 8.37
CA VAL A 314 -13.83 33.21 8.81
C VAL A 314 -14.70 31.99 9.03
N GLU A 315 -14.45 30.92 8.30
CA GLU A 315 -15.09 29.62 8.52
C GLU A 315 -14.28 28.81 9.55
N VAL A 316 -14.97 28.23 10.52
CA VAL A 316 -14.36 27.42 11.58
C VAL A 316 -13.89 26.08 11.02
N THR A 317 -12.58 25.84 11.09
CA THR A 317 -11.95 24.62 10.59
C THR A 317 -11.72 23.58 11.68
N GLU A 318 -11.40 24.02 12.90
CA GLU A 318 -11.10 23.17 14.06
C GLU A 318 -11.50 23.87 15.37
N VAL A 319 -12.00 23.11 16.33
CA VAL A 319 -12.33 23.59 17.69
C VAL A 319 -11.41 22.88 18.68
N GLU A 320 -10.53 23.63 19.34
CA GLU A 320 -9.59 23.07 20.32
C GLU A 320 -10.25 22.90 21.69
N ALA A 321 -9.78 21.91 22.47
CA ALA A 321 -10.31 21.61 23.79
C ALA A 321 -10.10 22.74 24.83
N ASN A 322 -9.20 23.70 24.54
CA ASN A 322 -8.88 24.85 25.39
C ASN A 322 -9.85 26.04 25.23
N GLY A 323 -10.89 25.92 24.38
CA GLY A 323 -11.83 27.02 24.10
C GLY A 323 -11.38 27.98 23.01
N THR A 324 -10.29 27.67 22.30
CA THR A 324 -9.81 28.38 21.12
C THR A 324 -10.31 27.70 19.86
N VAL A 325 -10.58 28.48 18.83
CA VAL A 325 -11.11 27.99 17.56
C VAL A 325 -10.20 28.43 16.43
N LYS A 326 -9.81 27.51 15.55
CA LYS A 326 -9.08 27.84 14.32
C LYS A 326 -10.06 28.06 13.17
N GLY A 327 -9.69 28.95 12.27
CA GLY A 327 -10.51 29.23 11.10
C GLY A 327 -9.70 29.55 9.86
N MET A 328 -10.41 29.58 8.73
CA MET A 328 -9.90 29.95 7.43
C MET A 328 -10.74 31.12 6.89
N ILE A 329 -10.08 32.15 6.38
CA ILE A 329 -10.78 33.25 5.72
C ILE A 329 -11.36 32.75 4.40
N ILE A 330 -12.65 33.01 4.19
CA ILE A 330 -13.39 32.62 2.99
C ILE A 330 -13.85 33.84 2.17
N GLN A 331 -13.74 35.04 2.74
CA GLN A 331 -14.02 36.32 2.09
C GLN A 331 -13.22 37.42 2.81
N GLY A 332 -12.62 38.35 2.06
CA GLY A 332 -11.73 39.37 2.59
C GLY A 332 -10.28 38.89 2.76
N ASP A 333 -9.48 39.65 3.51
CA ASP A 333 -8.07 39.35 3.78
C ASP A 333 -7.72 39.64 5.24
N ALA A 334 -6.78 38.89 5.82
CA ALA A 334 -6.42 39.07 7.22
C ALA A 334 -5.85 40.46 7.52
N SER A 335 -5.21 41.11 6.53
CA SER A 335 -4.73 42.49 6.65
C SER A 335 -5.84 43.51 6.94
N GLN A 336 -7.10 43.17 6.64
CA GLN A 336 -8.25 44.06 6.78
C GLN A 336 -8.93 43.93 8.16
N LEU A 337 -8.50 42.98 8.99
CA LEU A 337 -9.04 42.77 10.34
C LEU A 337 -8.66 43.93 11.26
N THR A 338 -9.48 44.98 11.25
CA THR A 338 -9.28 46.21 12.04
C THR A 338 -9.94 46.13 13.42
N ASN A 339 -11.11 45.50 13.51
CA ASN A 339 -11.78 45.21 14.77
C ASN A 339 -11.68 43.71 15.06
N THR A 340 -11.20 43.37 16.26
CA THR A 340 -11.01 41.98 16.66
C THR A 340 -12.31 41.29 17.06
N GLN A 341 -13.40 42.02 17.30
CA GLN A 341 -14.66 41.42 17.75
C GLN A 341 -15.40 40.70 16.61
N GLY A 342 -15.68 39.41 16.80
CA GLY A 342 -16.39 38.55 15.85
C GLY A 342 -17.82 38.26 16.24
N TYR A 343 -18.67 38.07 15.23
CA TYR A 343 -20.09 37.75 15.35
C TYR A 343 -20.44 36.50 14.57
N LYS A 344 -21.23 35.57 15.13
CA LYS A 344 -21.63 34.35 14.42
C LYS A 344 -22.59 34.67 13.28
N LEU A 345 -22.34 34.13 12.10
CA LEU A 345 -23.23 34.24 10.95
C LEU A 345 -24.32 33.17 11.02
N THR A 346 -25.59 33.57 10.91
CA THR A 346 -26.73 32.62 10.81
C THR A 346 -27.64 33.08 9.67
N ASN A 347 -27.89 32.21 8.68
CA ASN A 347 -28.72 32.53 7.50
C ASN A 347 -28.35 33.85 6.81
N ASN A 348 -27.04 34.12 6.67
CA ASN A 348 -26.50 35.34 6.06
C ASN A 348 -26.79 36.65 6.83
N VAL A 349 -27.21 36.54 8.09
CA VAL A 349 -27.44 37.65 9.01
C VAL A 349 -26.46 37.57 10.18
N VAL A 350 -25.88 38.71 10.55
CA VAL A 350 -24.95 38.83 11.68
C VAL A 350 -25.71 38.54 12.99
N GLY A 351 -25.24 37.54 13.74
CA GLY A 351 -25.83 37.10 15.00
C GLY A 351 -25.06 37.63 16.22
N GLU A 352 -25.05 36.84 17.29
CA GLU A 352 -24.41 37.21 18.55
C GLU A 352 -22.89 37.28 18.47
N ALA A 353 -22.30 38.09 19.34
CA ALA A 353 -20.85 38.21 19.50
C ALA A 353 -20.28 36.90 20.09
N VAL A 354 -19.25 36.34 19.44
CA VAL A 354 -18.71 35.01 19.79
C VAL A 354 -17.30 35.02 20.36
N GLY A 355 -16.48 36.01 20.02
CA GLY A 355 -15.10 36.04 20.47
C GLY A 355 -14.24 37.08 19.78
N THR A 356 -12.96 37.10 20.11
CA THR A 356 -11.95 37.97 19.49
C THR A 356 -11.02 37.19 18.57
N VAL A 357 -10.60 37.81 17.46
CA VAL A 357 -9.66 37.21 16.51
C VAL A 357 -8.23 37.71 16.71
N ALA A 358 -7.29 36.77 16.59
CA ALA A 358 -5.89 37.02 16.32
C ALA A 358 -5.52 36.29 15.03
N TYR A 359 -4.58 36.85 14.27
CA TYR A 359 -4.09 36.21 13.06
C TYR A 359 -2.57 36.28 12.94
N ARG A 360 -2.03 35.31 12.21
CA ARG A 360 -0.66 35.34 11.73
C ARG A 360 -0.66 35.11 10.23
N ASN A 361 -0.06 36.00 9.46
CA ASN A 361 -0.02 35.88 8.00
C ASN A 361 1.43 35.55 7.56
N PRO A 362 1.72 34.28 7.19
CA PRO A 362 3.07 33.87 6.80
C PRO A 362 3.63 34.64 5.59
N ARG A 363 2.75 35.08 4.68
CA ARG A 363 3.12 35.85 3.48
C ARG A 363 3.60 37.24 3.87
N GLN A 364 2.88 37.90 4.78
CA GLN A 364 3.29 39.21 5.30
C GLN A 364 4.57 39.12 6.12
N GLU A 365 4.73 38.11 6.98
CA GLU A 365 5.97 37.92 7.75
C GLU A 365 7.18 37.73 6.83
N LEU A 366 7.05 36.89 5.79
CA LEU A 366 8.12 36.67 4.82
C LEU A 366 8.43 37.95 4.02
N GLY A 367 7.40 38.65 3.53
CA GLY A 367 7.55 39.90 2.81
C GLY A 367 8.24 40.98 3.66
N ASN A 368 7.84 41.14 4.92
CA ASN A 368 8.44 42.08 5.86
C ASN A 368 9.89 41.70 6.18
N ALA A 369 10.17 40.42 6.43
CA ALA A 369 11.52 39.95 6.73
C ALA A 369 12.48 40.16 5.55
N LEU A 370 12.04 39.86 4.32
CA LEU A 370 12.82 40.11 3.11
C LEU A 370 13.01 41.60 2.86
N GLY A 371 11.96 42.41 3.09
CA GLY A 371 12.00 43.86 3.00
C GLY A 371 13.03 44.48 3.95
N GLU A 372 13.05 44.07 5.22
CA GLU A 372 14.03 44.59 6.17
C GLU A 372 15.44 44.05 5.93
N THR A 373 15.57 42.80 5.49
CA THR A 373 16.87 42.26 5.05
C THR A 373 17.42 43.08 3.88
N ASN A 374 16.57 43.45 2.92
CA ASN A 374 16.96 44.29 1.79
C ASN A 374 17.45 45.68 2.24
N LYS A 375 16.75 46.33 3.19
CA LYS A 375 17.19 47.63 3.74
C LYS A 375 18.54 47.53 4.43
N LEU A 376 18.77 46.49 5.24
CA LEU A 376 20.05 46.28 5.93
C LEU A 376 21.20 46.04 4.94
N VAL A 377 20.99 45.19 3.94
CA VAL A 377 22.01 44.89 2.91
C VAL A 377 22.33 46.14 2.09
N ALA A 378 21.34 46.97 1.76
CA ALA A 378 21.54 48.22 1.04
C ALA A 378 22.39 49.26 1.80
N GLN A 379 22.48 49.16 3.14
CA GLN A 379 23.30 50.05 3.96
C GLN A 379 24.77 49.61 4.07
N ILE A 380 25.10 48.35 3.75
CA ILE A 380 26.47 47.81 3.87
C ILE A 380 27.52 48.65 3.12
N PRO A 381 27.30 49.10 1.87
CA PRO A 381 28.31 49.90 1.15
C PRO A 381 28.62 51.23 1.85
N GLY A 382 27.60 51.87 2.45
CA GLY A 382 27.77 53.09 3.24
C GLY A 382 28.63 52.83 4.48
N PHE A 383 28.30 51.79 5.25
CA PHE A 383 29.10 51.39 6.42
C PHE A 383 30.55 51.00 6.04
N ALA A 384 30.76 50.35 4.91
CA ALA A 384 32.09 49.99 4.42
C ALA A 384 32.91 51.22 3.99
N ALA A 385 32.27 52.22 3.36
CA ALA A 385 32.91 53.49 3.02
C ALA A 385 33.32 54.27 4.29
N ASP A 386 32.41 54.38 5.26
CA ASP A 386 32.69 55.05 6.53
C ASP A 386 33.81 54.35 7.30
N GLY A 387 33.78 53.01 7.38
CA GLY A 387 34.83 52.21 8.02
C GLY A 387 36.21 52.40 7.37
N ARG A 388 36.27 52.50 6.04
CA ARG A 388 37.53 52.80 5.31
C ARG A 388 38.05 54.20 5.62
N ASN A 389 37.17 55.20 5.64
CA ASN A 389 37.57 56.59 5.95
C ASN A 389 38.17 56.70 7.36
N VAL A 390 37.51 56.11 8.37
CA VAL A 390 38.03 56.12 9.74
C VAL A 390 39.35 55.35 9.85
N SER A 391 39.46 54.18 9.20
CA SER A 391 40.69 53.38 9.20
C SER A 391 41.86 54.11 8.53
N ALA A 392 41.61 54.84 7.44
CA ALA A 392 42.64 55.62 6.76
C ALA A 392 43.18 56.77 7.63
N ILE A 393 42.31 57.49 8.34
CA ILE A 393 42.70 58.55 9.29
C ILE A 393 43.56 57.96 10.43
N ALA A 394 43.14 56.81 10.97
CA ALA A 394 43.86 56.12 12.01
C ALA A 394 45.25 55.62 11.54
N LEU A 395 45.35 55.02 10.35
CA LEU A 395 46.63 54.58 9.77
C LEU A 395 47.58 55.75 9.50
N GLN A 396 47.07 56.86 8.96
CA GLN A 396 47.88 58.07 8.75
C GLN A 396 48.48 58.59 10.07
N THR A 397 47.70 58.53 11.15
CA THR A 397 48.17 58.90 12.49
C THR A 397 49.28 57.97 12.96
N LEU A 398 49.06 56.64 12.84
CA LEU A 398 50.05 55.65 13.27
C LEU A 398 51.33 55.70 12.44
N ASN A 399 51.26 56.03 11.15
CA ASN A 399 52.45 56.19 10.30
C ASN A 399 53.34 57.37 10.75
N ASN A 400 52.74 58.40 11.33
CA ASN A 400 53.47 59.54 11.89
C ASN A 400 53.85 59.35 13.37
N TYR A 401 53.49 58.21 13.96
CA TYR A 401 53.70 57.91 15.38
C TYR A 401 55.18 57.91 15.75
N ASP A 402 55.98 57.10 15.05
CA ASP A 402 57.41 56.93 15.34
C ASP A 402 58.20 58.24 15.18
N THR A 403 57.87 59.01 14.14
CA THR A 403 58.43 60.35 13.92
C THR A 403 58.10 61.31 15.07
N SER A 404 56.87 61.26 15.58
CA SER A 404 56.43 62.10 16.71
C SER A 404 57.11 61.68 18.03
N VAL A 405 57.24 60.38 18.27
CA VAL A 405 57.95 59.82 19.43
C VAL A 405 59.44 60.17 19.39
N ALA A 406 60.09 60.00 18.24
CA ALA A 406 61.50 60.36 18.05
C ALA A 406 61.73 61.88 18.17
N GLY A 407 60.78 62.70 17.72
CA GLY A 407 60.82 64.15 17.91
C GLY A 407 60.77 64.56 19.38
N LEU A 408 59.89 63.93 20.17
CA LEU A 408 59.79 64.12 21.61
C LEU A 408 61.05 63.65 22.35
N GLU A 409 61.62 62.51 21.96
CA GLU A 409 62.87 62.01 22.53
C GLU A 409 64.04 62.98 22.28
N LYS A 410 64.19 63.48 21.05
CA LYS A 410 65.20 64.51 20.74
C LYS A 410 65.02 65.77 21.58
N LEU A 411 63.77 66.22 21.75
CA LEU A 411 63.48 67.36 22.60
C LEU A 411 63.91 67.10 24.05
N LEU A 412 63.57 65.95 24.64
CA LEU A 412 63.95 65.61 26.01
C LEU A 412 65.46 65.53 26.18
N ASN A 413 66.19 64.96 25.22
CA ASN A 413 67.65 64.91 25.25
C ASN A 413 68.27 66.32 25.18
N ASN A 414 67.72 67.20 24.35
CA ASN A 414 68.16 68.59 24.26
C ASN A 414 67.88 69.35 25.56
N LEU A 415 66.70 69.14 26.17
CA LEU A 415 66.34 69.76 27.45
C LEU A 415 67.19 69.26 28.61
N GLN A 416 67.51 67.96 28.65
CA GLN A 416 68.42 67.39 29.64
C GLN A 416 69.84 67.95 29.51
N THR A 417 70.33 68.10 28.27
CA THR A 417 71.64 68.73 27.99
C THR A 417 71.65 70.20 28.38
N ALA A 418 70.56 70.93 28.09
CA ALA A 418 70.37 72.30 28.50
C ALA A 418 70.36 72.44 30.03
N GLY A 419 69.62 71.60 30.74
CA GLY A 419 69.59 71.56 32.21
C GLY A 419 70.95 71.22 32.83
N GLY A 420 71.71 70.30 32.24
CA GLY A 420 73.08 69.97 32.67
C GLY A 420 74.05 71.14 32.50
N THR A 421 73.95 71.89 31.41
CA THR A 421 74.73 73.12 31.16
C THR A 421 74.39 74.21 32.18
N ILE A 422 73.10 74.36 32.53
CA ILE A 422 72.63 75.30 33.56
C ILE A 422 73.15 74.89 34.96
N GLN A 423 73.28 73.59 35.25
CA GLN A 423 73.79 73.08 36.53
C GLN A 423 75.33 73.18 36.69
N THR A 424 76.10 73.02 35.61
CA THR A 424 77.58 72.91 35.68
C THR A 424 78.33 74.23 35.55
N VAL A 425 77.71 75.27 34.98
CA VAL A 425 78.36 76.57 34.77
C VAL A 425 77.44 77.69 35.24
N THR A 426 77.63 78.16 36.48
CA THR A 426 76.87 79.26 37.12
C THR A 426 77.05 80.63 36.45
N GLY A 427 77.51 80.71 35.19
CA GLY A 427 77.86 81.96 34.51
C GLY A 427 77.83 81.97 32.98
N SER A 428 77.41 80.91 32.26
CA SER A 428 77.36 80.93 30.78
C SER A 428 75.99 80.60 30.20
N LEU A 429 74.99 81.41 30.54
CA LEU A 429 73.69 81.44 29.86
C LEU A 429 73.80 81.90 28.40
N ALA A 430 74.87 82.60 28.02
CA ALA A 430 75.09 83.12 26.66
C ALA A 430 75.33 82.01 25.60
N SER A 431 75.57 80.76 26.04
CA SER A 431 75.81 79.61 25.15
C SER A 431 74.57 78.75 24.88
N LEU A 432 73.44 79.03 25.54
CA LEU A 432 72.18 78.32 25.32
C LEU A 432 71.46 78.90 24.09
N ASP A 433 71.33 78.08 23.05
CA ASP A 433 70.54 78.43 21.87
C ASP A 433 69.04 78.28 22.15
N THR A 434 68.47 79.29 22.82
CA THR A 434 67.04 79.34 23.17
C THR A 434 66.14 79.40 21.94
N ARG A 435 66.63 79.91 20.80
CA ARG A 435 65.88 79.94 19.54
C ARG A 435 65.73 78.55 18.96
N ALA A 436 66.82 77.76 18.92
CA ALA A 436 66.75 76.37 18.47
C ALA A 436 65.84 75.52 19.37
N ILE A 437 65.92 75.69 20.69
CA ILE A 437 65.03 74.98 21.63
C ILE A 437 63.58 75.39 21.40
N ARG A 438 63.29 76.69 21.25
CA ARG A 438 61.92 77.17 20.99
C ARG A 438 61.36 76.62 19.69
N THR A 439 62.11 76.66 18.58
CA THR A 439 61.70 76.06 17.32
C THR A 439 61.44 74.55 17.47
N GLN A 440 62.27 73.84 18.22
CA GLN A 440 62.08 72.41 18.48
C GLN A 440 60.84 72.13 19.36
N VAL A 441 60.57 72.97 20.36
CA VAL A 441 59.38 72.90 21.21
C VAL A 441 58.13 73.14 20.39
N ASP A 442 58.11 74.17 19.54
CA ASP A 442 56.95 74.50 18.69
C ASP A 442 56.69 73.36 17.68
N ASN A 443 57.74 72.80 17.07
CA ASN A 443 57.63 71.64 16.18
C ASN A 443 57.10 70.39 16.91
N SER A 444 57.57 70.14 18.13
CA SER A 444 57.13 68.98 18.94
C SER A 444 55.70 69.16 19.43
N ASN A 445 55.31 70.39 19.76
CA ASN A 445 53.96 70.75 20.18
C ASN A 445 52.94 70.53 19.06
N GLN A 446 53.29 70.90 17.82
CA GLN A 446 52.47 70.60 16.63
C GLN A 446 52.39 69.10 16.35
N ALA A 447 53.51 68.38 16.44
CA ALA A 447 53.53 66.93 16.24
C ALA A 447 52.66 66.19 17.27
N LEU A 448 52.74 66.56 18.55
CA LEU A 448 51.89 66.01 19.61
C LEU A 448 50.40 66.40 19.43
N GLY A 449 50.10 67.60 18.95
CA GLY A 449 48.72 68.00 18.65
C GLY A 449 48.09 67.16 17.54
N ASN A 450 48.85 66.90 16.47
CA ASN A 450 48.43 66.01 15.39
C ASN A 450 48.26 64.57 15.88
N LEU A 451 49.19 64.09 16.71
CA LEU A 451 49.12 62.77 17.32
C LEU A 451 47.91 62.64 18.24
N ALA A 452 47.63 63.62 19.09
CA ALA A 452 46.47 63.63 19.99
C ALA A 452 45.16 63.52 19.20
N THR A 453 45.01 64.34 18.15
CA THR A 453 43.82 64.36 17.29
C THR A 453 43.61 63.01 16.60
N GLY A 454 44.68 62.42 16.05
CA GLY A 454 44.60 61.11 15.43
C GLY A 454 44.36 59.96 16.43
N MET A 455 44.93 60.06 17.63
CA MET A 455 44.71 59.09 18.71
C MET A 455 43.29 59.18 19.29
N GLN A 456 42.62 60.33 19.20
CA GLN A 456 41.18 60.46 19.49
C GLN A 456 40.32 59.72 18.47
N VAL A 457 40.71 59.70 17.19
CA VAL A 457 40.02 58.89 16.16
C VAL A 457 40.23 57.40 16.43
N LEU A 458 41.45 57.01 16.80
CA LEU A 458 41.74 55.63 17.25
C LEU A 458 40.96 55.25 18.50
N GLN A 459 40.66 56.19 19.40
CA GLN A 459 39.87 55.95 20.61
C GLN A 459 38.43 55.49 20.29
N LEU A 460 37.88 55.87 19.13
CA LEU A 460 36.55 55.41 18.68
C LEU A 460 36.54 53.91 18.34
N ILE A 461 37.70 53.35 17.99
CA ILE A 461 37.87 51.95 17.58
C ILE A 461 38.52 51.13 18.71
N ASN A 462 39.42 51.73 19.48
CA ASN A 462 40.13 51.11 20.58
C ASN A 462 40.11 52.02 21.84
N PRO A 463 39.30 51.70 22.86
CA PRO A 463 39.18 52.51 24.07
C PRO A 463 40.48 52.59 24.91
N ASP A 464 41.43 51.67 24.72
CA ASP A 464 42.69 51.61 25.48
C ASP A 464 43.63 52.80 25.17
N VAL A 465 43.39 53.48 24.05
CA VAL A 465 44.16 54.65 23.60
C VAL A 465 43.90 55.90 24.46
N LYS A 466 42.85 55.89 25.29
CA LYS A 466 42.43 57.02 26.14
C LYS A 466 43.56 57.53 27.05
N ASN A 467 44.32 56.63 27.68
CA ASN A 467 45.41 57.02 28.58
C ASN A 467 46.54 57.69 27.80
N THR A 468 46.84 57.20 26.59
CA THR A 468 47.83 57.78 25.70
C THR A 468 47.43 59.17 25.24
N VAL A 469 46.16 59.38 24.86
CA VAL A 469 45.61 60.71 24.53
C VAL A 469 45.79 61.69 25.69
N ASN A 470 45.40 61.32 26.91
CA ASN A 470 45.53 62.17 28.09
C ASN A 470 46.99 62.58 28.35
N ASN A 471 47.93 61.64 28.20
CA ASN A 471 49.36 61.90 28.40
C ASN A 471 49.97 62.81 27.32
N ILE A 472 49.52 62.66 26.06
CA ILE A 472 49.93 63.55 24.95
C ILE A 472 49.40 64.97 25.21
N THR A 473 48.14 65.12 25.63
CA THR A 473 47.54 66.42 25.96
C THR A 473 48.27 67.08 27.15
N GLY A 474 48.60 66.32 28.19
CA GLY A 474 49.41 66.82 29.30
C GLY A 474 50.82 67.25 28.88
N ALA A 475 51.48 66.48 28.01
CA ALA A 475 52.78 66.87 27.46
C ALA A 475 52.69 68.14 26.60
N GLN A 476 51.62 68.30 25.81
CA GLN A 476 51.35 69.50 25.01
C GLN A 476 51.22 70.75 25.88
N GLN A 477 50.50 70.67 27.01
CA GLN A 477 50.37 71.76 27.98
C GLN A 477 51.75 72.15 28.56
N ASN A 478 52.57 71.16 28.92
CA ASN A 478 53.91 71.38 29.45
C ASN A 478 54.85 72.06 28.42
N LEU A 479 54.77 71.67 27.14
CA LEU A 479 55.54 72.31 26.06
C LEU A 479 55.09 73.74 25.78
N ASN A 480 53.79 74.03 25.86
CA ASN A 480 53.28 75.39 25.76
C ASN A 480 53.82 76.27 26.91
N SER A 481 53.81 75.77 28.15
CA SER A 481 54.39 76.48 29.30
C SER A 481 55.89 76.71 29.13
N LEU A 482 56.63 75.76 28.55
CA LEU A 482 58.04 75.93 28.23
C LEU A 482 58.28 77.01 27.18
N SER A 483 57.53 77.00 26.08
CA SER A 483 57.64 77.99 25.00
C SER A 483 57.38 79.41 25.54
N GLN A 484 56.38 79.56 26.42
CA GLN A 484 56.09 80.81 27.12
C GLN A 484 57.23 81.24 28.06
N THR A 485 57.78 80.30 28.83
CA THR A 485 58.89 80.57 29.76
C THR A 485 60.15 80.97 29.01
N LEU A 486 60.51 80.27 27.93
CA LEU A 486 61.65 80.61 27.07
C LEU A 486 61.48 81.97 26.39
N GLY A 487 60.25 82.36 26.05
CA GLY A 487 59.93 83.70 25.55
C GLY A 487 60.10 84.81 26.60
N ALA A 488 59.90 84.50 27.88
CA ALA A 488 60.12 85.43 28.98
C ALA A 488 61.60 85.54 29.40
N MET A 489 62.43 84.54 29.08
CA MET A 489 63.86 84.45 29.42
C MET A 489 64.77 85.45 28.68
N GLU A 490 64.23 86.24 27.75
CA GLU A 490 64.97 87.30 27.05
C GLU A 490 65.26 88.52 27.97
N SER A 491 64.72 88.57 29.21
CA SER A 491 65.03 89.63 30.18
C SER A 491 65.32 89.13 31.62
N VAL A 492 66.61 89.22 31.99
CA VAL A 492 67.19 89.27 33.35
C VAL A 492 67.53 87.95 34.09
N SER A 493 68.74 87.99 34.69
CA SER A 493 69.55 86.96 35.36
C SER A 493 68.94 86.15 36.53
N ASP A 494 67.73 86.47 37.03
CA ASP A 494 67.09 85.71 38.13
C ASP A 494 66.30 84.48 37.64
N GLN A 495 66.13 84.33 36.33
CA GLN A 495 65.27 83.34 35.68
C GLN A 495 65.90 81.94 35.53
N ALA A 496 67.17 81.76 35.87
CA ALA A 496 67.87 80.47 35.67
C ALA A 496 67.34 79.34 36.56
N ARG A 497 66.99 79.61 37.84
CA ARG A 497 66.42 78.59 38.74
C ARG A 497 64.98 78.22 38.36
N GLN A 498 64.21 79.20 37.88
CA GLN A 498 62.84 78.96 37.41
C GLN A 498 62.84 78.17 36.10
N ALA A 499 63.75 78.49 35.17
CA ALA A 499 63.98 77.73 33.96
C ALA A 499 64.40 76.28 34.27
N GLN A 500 65.32 76.09 35.23
CA GLN A 500 65.74 74.76 35.67
C GLN A 500 64.56 73.94 36.23
N SER A 501 63.73 74.52 37.11
CA SER A 501 62.56 73.81 37.66
C SER A 501 61.53 73.43 36.60
N VAL A 502 61.33 74.29 35.57
CA VAL A 502 60.44 74.01 34.45
C VAL A 502 61.03 72.91 33.56
N ILE A 503 62.33 72.98 33.24
CA ILE A 503 63.05 71.94 32.49
C ILE A 503 63.01 70.60 33.22
N ASP A 504 63.23 70.57 34.53
CA ASP A 504 63.21 69.35 35.33
C ASP A 504 61.80 68.73 35.37
N GLY A 505 60.76 69.55 35.55
CA GLY A 505 59.37 69.10 35.50
C GLY A 505 58.96 68.55 34.13
N ILE A 506 59.41 69.18 33.04
CA ILE A 506 59.16 68.70 31.67
C ILE A 506 59.95 67.44 31.38
N THR A 507 61.17 67.33 31.89
CA THR A 507 62.01 66.14 31.68
C THR A 507 61.40 64.93 32.40
N ALA A 508 60.95 65.09 33.65
CA ALA A 508 60.29 64.03 34.41
C ALA A 508 58.94 63.61 33.81
N ASN A 509 58.06 64.57 33.49
CA ASN A 509 56.77 64.28 32.87
C ASN A 509 56.92 63.75 31.44
N GLY A 510 57.87 64.31 30.69
CA GLY A 510 58.17 63.91 29.33
C GLY A 510 58.75 62.50 29.22
N GLN A 511 59.58 62.08 30.19
CA GLN A 511 60.04 60.69 30.29
C GLN A 511 58.88 59.71 30.53
N THR A 512 57.91 60.10 31.35
CA THR A 512 56.69 59.30 31.60
C THR A 512 55.82 59.22 30.34
N THR A 513 55.59 60.34 29.65
CA THR A 513 54.86 60.35 28.37
C THR A 513 55.58 59.53 27.31
N LEU A 514 56.91 59.65 27.20
CA LEU A 514 57.72 58.86 26.27
C LEU A 514 57.65 57.35 26.58
N ALA A 515 57.69 56.97 27.85
CA ALA A 515 57.55 55.57 28.26
C ALA A 515 56.18 55.00 27.88
N ASN A 516 55.10 55.76 28.11
CA ASN A 516 53.74 55.35 27.73
C ASN A 516 53.55 55.28 26.22
N LEU A 517 54.17 56.20 25.46
CA LEU A 517 54.16 56.14 24.00
C LEU A 517 54.97 54.93 23.49
N ARG A 518 56.11 54.62 24.08
CA ARG A 518 56.90 53.42 23.71
C ARG A 518 56.20 52.10 24.07
N ALA A 519 55.39 52.09 25.12
CA ALA A 519 54.63 50.92 25.53
C ALA A 519 53.40 50.66 24.65
N PHE A 520 52.95 51.64 23.86
CA PHE A 520 51.84 51.47 22.93
C PHE A 520 52.28 50.69 21.69
N ASP A 521 51.59 49.58 21.41
CA ASP A 521 51.84 48.74 20.24
C ASP A 521 51.27 49.36 18.95
N ALA A 522 51.99 50.37 18.43
CA ALA A 522 51.61 51.06 17.20
C ALA A 522 51.64 50.12 15.97
N GLU A 523 52.58 49.17 15.92
CA GLU A 523 52.70 48.21 14.81
C GLU A 523 51.55 47.19 14.82
N GLY A 524 51.17 46.66 15.99
CA GLY A 524 49.98 45.84 16.14
C GLY A 524 48.70 46.58 15.76
N ALA A 525 48.57 47.86 16.14
CA ALA A 525 47.45 48.70 15.74
C ALA A 525 47.41 48.95 14.22
N LYS A 526 48.56 49.22 13.58
CA LYS A 526 48.67 49.35 12.11
C LYS A 526 48.29 48.07 11.40
N LYS A 527 48.78 46.93 11.89
CA LYS A 527 48.45 45.61 11.35
C LYS A 527 46.94 45.36 11.42
N ASN A 528 46.32 45.56 12.58
CA ASN A 528 44.89 45.33 12.77
C ASN A 528 44.02 46.23 11.87
N LEU A 529 44.39 47.49 11.70
CA LEU A 529 43.67 48.41 10.80
C LEU A 529 43.87 48.06 9.32
N THR A 530 45.05 47.58 8.94
CA THR A 530 45.33 47.12 7.58
C THR A 530 44.55 45.83 7.28
N ASP A 531 44.50 44.90 8.24
CA ASP A 531 43.71 43.67 8.15
C ASP A 531 42.19 44.00 8.06
N ALA A 532 41.71 44.97 8.84
CA ALA A 532 40.33 45.48 8.76
C ALA A 532 40.03 46.12 7.39
N GLN A 533 40.94 46.93 6.85
CA GLN A 533 40.81 47.54 5.52
C GLN A 533 40.79 46.47 4.42
N SER A 534 41.60 45.41 4.55
CA SER A 534 41.56 44.25 3.65
C SER A 534 40.21 43.52 3.70
N HIS A 535 39.64 43.32 4.90
CA HIS A 535 38.31 42.73 5.05
C HIS A 535 37.20 43.61 4.47
N LEU A 536 37.28 44.94 4.64
CA LEU A 536 36.36 45.88 4.01
C LEU A 536 36.50 45.89 2.48
N ALA A 537 37.72 45.74 1.95
CA ALA A 537 37.95 45.64 0.50
C ALA A 537 37.34 44.37 -0.09
N LYS A 538 37.34 43.25 0.65
CA LYS A 538 36.64 42.02 0.23
C LYS A 538 35.12 42.21 0.13
N LEU A 539 34.52 43.16 0.85
CA LEU A 539 33.10 43.49 0.68
C LEU A 539 32.82 44.18 -0.65
N ASP A 540 33.79 44.88 -1.25
CA ASP A 540 33.65 45.47 -2.59
C ASP A 540 33.63 44.37 -3.69
N GLU A 541 34.21 43.18 -3.41
CA GLU A 541 34.15 42.02 -4.32
C GLU A 541 32.75 41.36 -4.33
N VAL A 542 31.97 41.54 -3.25
CA VAL A 542 30.59 41.07 -3.19
C VAL A 542 29.70 42.06 -3.95
N ASN A 543 28.98 41.58 -4.95
CA ASN A 543 28.05 42.42 -5.71
C ASN A 543 26.78 42.69 -4.88
N ILE A 544 26.89 43.59 -3.89
CA ILE A 544 25.79 44.02 -3.03
C ILE A 544 24.58 44.51 -3.85
N PRO A 545 24.73 45.30 -4.94
CA PRO A 545 23.60 45.66 -5.79
C PRO A 545 22.83 44.45 -6.35
N LEU A 546 23.53 43.39 -6.77
CA LEU A 546 22.89 42.16 -7.23
C LEU A 546 22.16 41.44 -6.09
N VAL A 547 22.75 41.36 -4.89
CA VAL A 547 22.10 40.75 -3.73
C VAL A 547 20.84 41.52 -3.34
N THR A 548 20.91 42.85 -3.29
CA THR A 548 19.76 43.75 -3.08
C THR A 548 18.68 43.53 -4.13
N ALA A 549 19.04 43.48 -5.43
CA ALA A 549 18.09 43.24 -6.50
C ALA A 549 17.42 41.85 -6.38
N GLN A 550 18.19 40.82 -6.00
CA GLN A 550 17.66 39.47 -5.81
C GLN A 550 16.74 39.37 -4.59
N LEU A 551 17.08 40.03 -3.47
CA LEU A 551 16.21 40.13 -2.30
C LEU A 551 14.91 40.89 -2.61
N GLN A 552 15.00 41.95 -3.42
CA GLN A 552 13.83 42.69 -3.88
C GLN A 552 12.95 41.85 -4.82
N TYR A 553 13.56 41.06 -5.72
CA TYR A 553 12.84 40.10 -6.56
C TYR A 553 12.15 39.03 -5.71
N LEU A 554 12.84 38.44 -4.72
CA LEU A 554 12.24 37.45 -3.81
C LEU A 554 11.10 38.07 -2.99
N SER A 555 11.26 39.30 -2.51
CA SER A 555 10.20 40.04 -1.80
C SER A 555 8.98 40.30 -2.70
N ALA A 556 9.19 40.60 -3.98
CA ALA A 556 8.13 40.81 -4.96
C ALA A 556 7.48 39.48 -5.43
N ALA A 557 8.23 38.38 -5.35
CA ALA A 557 7.77 37.04 -5.70
C ALA A 557 7.06 36.31 -4.54
N VAL A 558 7.02 36.89 -3.34
CA VAL A 558 6.19 36.38 -2.25
C VAL A 558 4.75 36.28 -2.76
N PRO A 559 4.06 35.13 -2.58
CA PRO A 559 2.72 34.94 -3.12
C PRO A 559 1.76 36.08 -2.75
N ASN A 560 1.35 36.87 -3.74
CA ASN A 560 0.40 37.97 -3.59
C ASN A 560 -1.04 37.49 -3.86
N LEU A 561 -1.44 36.41 -3.19
CA LEU A 561 -2.80 35.86 -3.23
C LEU A 561 -3.55 36.38 -2.02
N LYS A 562 -4.76 36.91 -2.15
CA LYS A 562 -5.56 37.27 -0.97
C LYS A 562 -5.99 36.02 -0.21
N ASP A 563 -6.25 36.14 1.09
CA ASP A 563 -6.75 34.98 1.86
C ASP A 563 -8.07 34.43 1.30
N GLU A 564 -8.96 35.29 0.78
CA GLU A 564 -10.17 34.85 0.06
C GLU A 564 -9.90 33.97 -1.17
N GLU A 565 -8.85 34.27 -1.94
CA GLU A 565 -8.47 33.50 -3.12
C GLU A 565 -7.90 32.13 -2.72
N ILE A 566 -7.09 32.11 -1.66
CA ILE A 566 -6.56 30.87 -1.06
C ILE A 566 -7.71 30.01 -0.53
N GLY A 567 -8.60 30.59 0.28
CA GLY A 567 -9.75 29.90 0.85
C GLY A 567 -10.72 29.37 -0.21
N HIS A 568 -10.99 30.15 -1.26
CA HIS A 568 -11.81 29.72 -2.38
C HIS A 568 -11.16 28.58 -3.18
N SER A 569 -9.85 28.69 -3.44
CA SER A 569 -9.10 27.66 -4.15
C SER A 569 -9.07 26.34 -3.36
N ILE A 570 -8.82 26.41 -2.05
CA ILE A 570 -8.88 25.23 -1.16
C ILE A 570 -10.27 24.60 -1.19
N LYS A 571 -11.34 25.38 -1.12
CA LYS A 571 -12.72 24.86 -1.22
C LYS A 571 -13.02 24.20 -2.57
N LEU A 572 -12.53 24.77 -3.67
CA LEU A 572 -12.65 24.17 -4.99
C LEU A 572 -11.91 22.84 -5.04
N LEU A 573 -10.65 22.81 -4.57
CA LEU A 573 -9.86 21.59 -4.48
C LEU A 573 -10.56 20.54 -3.61
N ASP A 574 -11.10 20.92 -2.45
CA ASP A 574 -11.86 20.01 -1.58
C ASP A 574 -13.09 19.43 -2.27
N LYS A 575 -13.83 20.24 -3.02
CA LYS A 575 -14.99 19.76 -3.79
C LYS A 575 -14.60 18.78 -4.88
N PHE A 576 -13.50 19.03 -5.58
CA PHE A 576 -12.98 18.11 -6.61
C PHE A 576 -12.44 16.81 -5.99
N ILE A 577 -11.66 16.92 -4.92
CA ILE A 577 -11.07 15.78 -4.20
C ILE A 577 -12.18 14.93 -3.57
N ALA A 578 -13.18 15.52 -2.92
CA ALA A 578 -14.30 14.79 -2.31
C ALA A 578 -15.21 14.09 -3.34
N GLY A 579 -15.23 14.57 -4.58
CA GLY A 579 -15.89 13.89 -5.70
C GLY A 579 -15.14 12.64 -6.19
N GLN A 580 -13.92 12.41 -5.71
CA GLN A 580 -13.09 11.25 -6.02
C GLN A 580 -12.98 10.34 -4.79
N VAL A 581 -12.85 9.04 -5.01
CA VAL A 581 -12.63 8.07 -3.91
C VAL A 581 -11.17 8.21 -3.46
N VAL A 582 -10.92 9.02 -2.43
CA VAL A 582 -9.58 9.17 -1.84
C VAL A 582 -9.49 8.32 -0.57
N PRO A 583 -8.47 7.44 -0.45
CA PRO A 583 -8.23 6.67 0.76
C PRO A 583 -7.62 7.57 1.83
N GLY A 584 -8.44 8.45 2.42
CA GLY A 584 -7.99 9.38 3.47
C GLY A 584 -7.65 8.69 4.79
N GLU A 585 -8.32 7.56 5.08
CA GLU A 585 -8.28 6.94 6.42
C GLU A 585 -7.26 5.78 6.53
N ARG A 586 -6.85 5.20 5.40
CA ARG A 586 -5.96 4.03 5.38
C ARG A 586 -5.10 3.98 4.13
N ILE A 587 -3.82 3.67 4.30
CA ILE A 587 -2.89 3.35 3.22
C ILE A 587 -2.69 1.84 3.21
N GLN A 588 -2.85 1.22 2.05
CA GLN A 588 -2.64 -0.22 1.84
C GLN A 588 -1.43 -0.42 0.92
N ILE A 589 -0.43 -1.15 1.42
CA ILE A 589 0.78 -1.48 0.68
C ILE A 589 0.78 -2.98 0.40
N LEU A 590 0.85 -3.34 -0.87
CA LEU A 590 1.06 -4.73 -1.29
C LEU A 590 2.55 -5.02 -1.30
N THR A 591 2.97 -6.07 -0.60
CA THR A 591 4.39 -6.44 -0.52
C THR A 591 4.58 -7.95 -0.52
N SER A 592 5.83 -8.39 -0.74
CA SER A 592 6.21 -9.80 -0.61
C SER A 592 5.87 -10.33 0.78
N ARG A 593 5.48 -11.61 0.88
CA ARG A 593 5.12 -12.22 2.15
C ARG A 593 6.30 -12.29 3.14
N ASN A 594 5.99 -12.38 4.44
CA ASN A 594 6.91 -12.54 5.58
C ASN A 594 7.64 -11.27 6.02
N ILE A 595 7.10 -10.08 5.71
CA ILE A 595 7.61 -8.83 6.28
C ILE A 595 6.79 -8.49 7.52
N SER A 596 7.44 -8.44 8.69
CA SER A 596 6.79 -8.08 9.95
C SER A 596 6.43 -6.60 10.01
N THR A 597 5.29 -6.26 10.63
CA THR A 597 4.89 -4.87 10.90
C THR A 597 5.95 -4.11 11.70
N ASP A 598 6.69 -4.79 12.59
CA ASP A 598 7.77 -4.19 13.39
C ASP A 598 8.95 -3.70 12.54
N ALA A 599 9.20 -4.32 11.40
CA ALA A 599 10.25 -3.90 10.47
C ALA A 599 9.81 -2.67 9.64
N ILE A 600 8.51 -2.53 9.41
CA ILE A 600 7.92 -1.45 8.61
C ILE A 600 7.64 -0.21 9.47
N ALA A 601 7.29 -0.40 10.75
CA ALA A 601 6.90 0.66 11.66
C ALA A 601 7.90 1.85 11.73
N PRO A 602 9.23 1.64 11.83
CA PRO A 602 10.20 2.75 11.83
C PRO A 602 10.15 3.60 10.56
N ILE A 603 9.93 2.97 9.40
CA ILE A 603 9.80 3.67 8.11
C ILE A 603 8.53 4.51 8.10
N VAL A 604 7.41 3.93 8.55
CA VAL A 604 6.12 4.64 8.59
C VAL A 604 6.19 5.83 9.55
N TYR A 605 6.76 5.66 10.74
CA TYR A 605 6.90 6.75 11.72
C TYR A 605 7.76 7.89 11.20
N GLU A 606 8.87 7.59 10.52
CA GLU A 606 9.73 8.61 9.91
C GLU A 606 8.98 9.37 8.80
N LYS A 607 8.29 8.66 7.90
CA LYS A 607 7.62 9.29 6.76
C LYS A 607 6.33 10.00 7.14
N ALA A 608 5.59 9.51 8.13
CA ALA A 608 4.41 10.16 8.68
C ALA A 608 4.77 11.36 9.58
N GLY A 609 5.97 11.37 10.18
CA GLY A 609 6.42 12.42 11.09
C GLY A 609 5.86 12.31 12.52
N HIS A 610 5.08 11.25 12.80
CA HIS A 610 4.53 10.94 14.12
C HIS A 610 4.35 9.42 14.30
N ASN A 611 4.22 8.98 15.54
CA ASN A 611 4.00 7.57 15.90
C ASN A 611 2.52 7.20 16.08
N ASN A 612 1.61 8.15 15.94
CA ASN A 612 0.16 7.93 16.08
C ASN A 612 -0.44 7.25 14.84
N VAL A 613 -0.03 6.01 14.56
CA VAL A 613 -0.50 5.20 13.42
C VAL A 613 -0.62 3.73 13.84
N SER A 614 -1.58 3.01 13.26
CA SER A 614 -1.77 1.58 13.48
C SER A 614 -1.38 0.79 12.24
N LEU A 615 -0.59 -0.26 12.41
CA LEU A 615 -0.15 -1.14 11.32
C LEU A 615 -0.78 -2.53 11.48
N TYR A 616 -1.37 -3.04 10.40
CA TYR A 616 -1.95 -4.38 10.32
C TYR A 616 -1.40 -5.10 9.10
N SER A 617 -1.29 -6.42 9.18
CA SER A 617 -0.97 -7.25 8.02
C SER A 617 -2.09 -8.24 7.75
N THR A 618 -2.49 -8.35 6.49
CA THR A 618 -3.56 -9.22 6.00
C THR A 618 -3.12 -9.97 4.75
N ASP A 619 -3.79 -11.08 4.45
CA ASP A 619 -3.60 -11.76 3.16
C ASP A 619 -4.17 -10.90 2.01
N LEU A 620 -3.60 -11.03 0.81
CA LEU A 620 -4.01 -10.27 -0.38
C LEU A 620 -5.48 -10.47 -0.78
N GLY A 621 -6.07 -11.60 -0.44
CA GLY A 621 -7.47 -11.90 -0.72
C GLY A 621 -7.82 -13.33 -0.31
N VAL A 622 -9.12 -13.63 -0.31
CA VAL A 622 -9.64 -14.93 0.10
C VAL A 622 -10.59 -15.47 -0.96
N MET A 623 -10.45 -16.76 -1.28
CA MET A 623 -11.37 -17.46 -2.19
C MET A 623 -12.72 -17.65 -1.52
N GLU A 624 -13.78 -17.19 -2.17
CA GLU A 624 -15.16 -17.42 -1.73
C GLU A 624 -15.64 -18.79 -2.22
N PRO A 625 -16.23 -19.63 -1.33
CA PRO A 625 -16.79 -20.92 -1.73
C PRO A 625 -17.93 -20.75 -2.75
N ASN A 626 -17.87 -21.46 -3.87
CA ASN A 626 -18.99 -21.50 -4.82
C ASN A 626 -19.99 -22.59 -4.39
N ALA A 627 -20.96 -22.22 -3.54
CA ALA A 627 -21.98 -23.14 -3.03
C ALA A 627 -22.77 -23.87 -4.14
N ARG A 628 -23.05 -23.21 -5.28
CA ARG A 628 -23.74 -23.86 -6.41
C ARG A 628 -22.85 -24.91 -7.07
N GLY A 629 -21.61 -24.54 -7.40
CA GLY A 629 -20.62 -25.46 -7.94
C GLY A 629 -20.40 -26.68 -7.05
N GLU A 630 -20.36 -26.49 -5.73
CA GLU A 630 -20.24 -27.59 -4.76
C GLU A 630 -21.46 -28.53 -4.77
N VAL A 631 -22.68 -28.00 -4.80
CA VAL A 631 -23.89 -28.83 -4.89
C VAL A 631 -23.91 -29.67 -6.17
N TYR A 632 -23.54 -29.09 -7.32
CA TYR A 632 -23.46 -29.84 -8.58
C TYR A 632 -22.34 -30.88 -8.59
N LYS A 633 -21.21 -30.59 -7.92
CA LYS A 633 -20.15 -31.58 -7.70
C LYS A 633 -20.66 -32.77 -6.88
N VAL A 634 -21.38 -32.52 -5.79
CA VAL A 634 -22.02 -33.56 -4.97
C VAL A 634 -23.06 -34.34 -5.79
N LEU A 635 -23.88 -33.69 -6.62
CA LEU A 635 -24.84 -34.39 -7.49
C LEU A 635 -24.16 -35.33 -8.49
N ASN A 636 -23.07 -34.89 -9.13
CA ASN A 636 -22.28 -35.72 -10.02
C ASN A 636 -21.65 -36.92 -9.28
N GLU A 637 -21.21 -36.70 -8.04
CA GLU A 637 -20.71 -37.78 -7.18
C GLU A 637 -21.81 -38.78 -6.85
N VAL A 638 -23.01 -38.32 -6.44
CA VAL A 638 -24.20 -39.15 -6.19
C VAL A 638 -24.60 -39.97 -7.41
N ARG A 639 -24.54 -39.39 -8.61
CA ARG A 639 -24.79 -40.12 -9.85
C ARG A 639 -23.83 -41.29 -10.02
N ALA A 640 -22.54 -41.07 -9.78
CA ALA A 640 -21.52 -42.10 -9.86
C ALA A 640 -21.72 -43.18 -8.78
N THR A 641 -22.08 -42.79 -7.54
CA THR A 641 -22.35 -43.73 -6.44
C THR A 641 -23.54 -44.64 -6.73
N LEU A 642 -24.64 -44.10 -7.24
CA LEU A 642 -25.82 -44.88 -7.62
C LEU A 642 -25.54 -45.86 -8.74
N ALA A 643 -24.76 -45.47 -9.75
CA ALA A 643 -24.31 -46.38 -10.80
C ALA A 643 -23.48 -47.55 -10.21
N GLY A 644 -22.56 -47.24 -9.29
CA GLY A 644 -21.74 -48.23 -8.59
C GLY A 644 -22.56 -49.21 -7.74
N MET A 645 -23.48 -48.71 -6.92
CA MET A 645 -24.38 -49.54 -6.09
C MET A 645 -25.28 -50.42 -6.96
N THR A 646 -25.82 -49.89 -8.04
CA THR A 646 -26.67 -50.64 -8.97
C THR A 646 -25.88 -51.74 -9.66
N ALA A 647 -24.64 -51.46 -10.09
CA ALA A 647 -23.76 -52.48 -10.67
C ALA A 647 -23.42 -53.61 -9.67
N ILE A 648 -23.23 -53.29 -8.38
CA ILE A 648 -23.04 -54.29 -7.32
C ILE A 648 -24.28 -55.19 -7.19
N ILE A 649 -25.47 -54.59 -7.07
CA ILE A 649 -26.73 -55.32 -6.91
C ILE A 649 -26.97 -56.24 -8.12
N ILE A 650 -26.79 -55.71 -9.33
CA ILE A 650 -26.99 -56.47 -10.56
C ILE A 650 -25.96 -57.60 -10.69
N THR A 651 -24.70 -57.34 -10.34
CA THR A 651 -23.67 -58.40 -10.33
C THR A 651 -24.07 -59.53 -9.38
N LEU A 652 -24.57 -59.20 -8.19
CA LEU A 652 -25.08 -60.19 -7.25
C LEU A 652 -26.27 -60.96 -7.82
N VAL A 653 -27.21 -60.28 -8.49
CA VAL A 653 -28.37 -60.92 -9.15
C VAL A 653 -27.93 -61.89 -10.24
N PHE A 654 -27.03 -61.51 -11.16
CA PHE A 654 -26.53 -62.39 -12.21
C PHE A 654 -25.72 -63.56 -11.65
N LEU A 655 -24.90 -63.31 -10.63
CA LEU A 655 -24.19 -64.38 -9.95
C LEU A 655 -25.19 -65.38 -9.34
N ALA A 656 -26.19 -64.88 -8.61
CA ALA A 656 -27.17 -65.69 -7.90
C ALA A 656 -28.11 -66.47 -8.82
N LEU A 657 -28.60 -65.87 -9.91
CA LEU A 657 -29.56 -66.53 -10.81
C LEU A 657 -28.87 -67.45 -11.81
N ASP A 658 -27.79 -67.00 -12.43
CA ASP A 658 -27.19 -67.70 -13.57
C ASP A 658 -25.94 -68.49 -13.17
N HIS A 659 -24.96 -67.85 -12.52
CA HIS A 659 -23.66 -68.49 -12.30
C HIS A 659 -23.64 -69.50 -11.14
N THR A 660 -24.53 -69.38 -10.14
CA THR A 660 -24.63 -70.37 -9.04
C THR A 660 -25.04 -71.76 -9.52
N SER A 661 -25.82 -71.88 -10.60
CA SER A 661 -26.20 -73.18 -11.18
C SER A 661 -24.97 -73.95 -11.66
N VAL A 662 -24.06 -73.25 -12.35
CA VAL A 662 -22.77 -73.79 -12.81
C VAL A 662 -21.87 -74.09 -11.61
N MET A 663 -21.83 -73.22 -10.60
CA MET A 663 -21.05 -73.43 -9.37
C MET A 663 -21.53 -74.66 -8.59
N ALA A 664 -22.85 -74.90 -8.50
CA ALA A 664 -23.43 -76.05 -7.81
C ALA A 664 -23.00 -77.38 -8.45
N VAL A 665 -22.94 -77.42 -9.78
CA VAL A 665 -22.44 -78.61 -10.52
C VAL A 665 -20.92 -78.79 -10.35
N MET A 666 -20.13 -77.72 -10.40
CA MET A 666 -18.68 -77.80 -10.13
C MET A 666 -18.40 -78.28 -8.70
N ARG A 667 -19.16 -77.77 -7.73
CA ARG A 667 -19.07 -78.16 -6.32
C ARG A 667 -19.37 -79.65 -6.14
N ARG A 668 -20.41 -80.15 -6.82
CA ARG A 668 -20.76 -81.57 -6.84
C ARG A 668 -19.64 -82.43 -7.42
N LYS A 669 -19.10 -82.07 -8.59
CA LYS A 669 -17.99 -82.81 -9.21
C LYS A 669 -16.78 -82.93 -8.28
N ARG A 670 -16.49 -81.88 -7.50
CA ARG A 670 -15.47 -81.95 -6.45
C ARG A 670 -15.87 -82.87 -5.30
N LEU A 671 -17.09 -82.75 -4.77
CA LEU A 671 -17.55 -83.56 -3.62
C LEU A 671 -17.70 -85.05 -3.94
N ALA A 672 -17.82 -85.42 -5.21
CA ALA A 672 -17.75 -86.80 -5.68
C ALA A 672 -16.36 -87.43 -5.52
N ILE A 673 -15.29 -86.62 -5.47
CA ILE A 673 -13.91 -87.05 -5.24
C ILE A 673 -13.63 -86.91 -3.74
N LYS A 674 -13.79 -88.01 -2.98
CA LYS A 674 -13.54 -88.02 -1.52
C LYS A 674 -12.03 -88.04 -1.23
N GLU A 675 -11.48 -86.92 -0.79
CA GLU A 675 -10.20 -86.90 -0.05
C GLU A 675 -10.45 -86.58 1.42
N THR A 676 -9.96 -87.47 2.31
CA THR A 676 -10.11 -87.32 3.75
C THR A 676 -8.79 -86.84 4.35
N HIS A 677 -8.82 -85.66 4.98
CA HIS A 677 -7.68 -85.12 5.74
C HIS A 677 -8.12 -84.85 7.19
N GLN A 678 -7.47 -85.51 8.16
CA GLN A 678 -7.73 -85.34 9.59
C GLN A 678 -6.65 -84.47 10.28
N GLY A 679 -7.01 -83.83 11.40
CA GLY A 679 -6.13 -83.01 12.25
C GLY A 679 -6.03 -81.52 11.87
N TRP A 680 -5.02 -80.79 12.40
CA TRP A 680 -4.77 -79.36 12.12
C TRP A 680 -4.56 -79.09 10.62
N ARG A 681 -3.94 -80.03 9.89
CA ARG A 681 -3.85 -79.99 8.41
C ARG A 681 -5.23 -79.98 7.74
N GLY A 682 -6.23 -80.65 8.31
CA GLY A 682 -7.61 -80.61 7.83
C GLY A 682 -8.33 -79.28 8.10
N VAL A 683 -7.89 -78.49 9.09
CA VAL A 683 -8.37 -77.12 9.32
C VAL A 683 -7.74 -76.15 8.32
N LEU A 684 -6.41 -76.24 8.11
CA LEU A 684 -5.71 -75.48 7.07
C LEU A 684 -6.21 -75.82 5.66
N TYR A 685 -6.50 -77.09 5.39
CA TYR A 685 -7.10 -77.52 4.13
C TYR A 685 -8.52 -76.98 3.95
N ARG A 686 -9.35 -76.96 5.01
CA ARG A 686 -10.67 -76.33 4.97
C ARG A 686 -10.60 -74.82 4.71
N LEU A 687 -9.64 -74.12 5.32
CA LEU A 687 -9.37 -72.70 5.04
C LEU A 687 -8.84 -72.48 3.62
N ALA A 688 -7.91 -73.32 3.15
CA ALA A 688 -7.35 -73.23 1.80
C ALA A 688 -8.39 -73.54 0.73
N ILE A 689 -9.19 -74.60 0.89
CA ILE A 689 -10.33 -74.93 0.01
C ILE A 689 -11.31 -73.77 -0.05
N THR A 690 -11.43 -73.00 1.03
CA THR A 690 -12.37 -71.89 1.06
C THR A 690 -12.09 -70.83 -0.01
N PHE A 691 -10.83 -70.70 -0.45
CA PHE A 691 -10.43 -69.79 -1.53
C PHE A 691 -9.90 -70.51 -2.79
N THR A 692 -9.55 -71.79 -2.70
CA THR A 692 -8.90 -72.54 -3.80
C THR A 692 -9.81 -73.51 -4.54
N ALA A 693 -11.02 -73.76 -4.01
CA ALA A 693 -12.03 -74.59 -4.65
C ALA A 693 -12.36 -74.14 -6.08
N PRO A 694 -12.58 -75.07 -7.03
CA PRO A 694 -12.85 -74.74 -8.43
C PRO A 694 -14.12 -73.88 -8.59
N GLU A 695 -15.20 -74.19 -7.86
CA GLU A 695 -16.44 -73.40 -7.92
C GLU A 695 -16.26 -71.99 -7.33
N ARG A 696 -15.39 -71.86 -6.31
CA ARG A 696 -15.13 -70.58 -5.64
C ARG A 696 -14.19 -69.70 -6.44
N ARG A 697 -13.15 -70.28 -7.08
CA ARG A 697 -12.28 -69.58 -8.04
C ARG A 697 -13.06 -69.09 -9.24
N TYR A 698 -13.96 -69.93 -9.77
CA TYR A 698 -14.85 -69.54 -10.84
C TYR A 698 -15.78 -68.39 -10.41
N GLY A 699 -16.42 -68.51 -9.24
CA GLY A 699 -17.27 -67.45 -8.69
C GLY A 699 -16.52 -66.13 -8.50
N MET A 700 -15.34 -66.18 -7.86
CA MET A 700 -14.48 -65.00 -7.68
C MET A 700 -14.06 -64.36 -9.01
N ALA A 701 -13.66 -65.16 -10.00
CA ALA A 701 -13.24 -64.65 -11.30
C ALA A 701 -14.42 -64.00 -12.06
N MET A 702 -15.57 -64.68 -12.11
CA MET A 702 -16.76 -64.14 -12.79
C MET A 702 -17.28 -62.89 -12.09
N GLY A 703 -17.33 -62.88 -10.75
CA GLY A 703 -17.75 -61.71 -9.99
C GLY A 703 -16.82 -60.52 -10.17
N ALA A 704 -15.50 -60.74 -10.19
CA ALA A 704 -14.51 -59.69 -10.45
C ALA A 704 -14.67 -59.10 -11.87
N ILE A 705 -14.82 -59.95 -12.89
CA ILE A 705 -14.97 -59.52 -14.29
C ILE A 705 -16.29 -58.79 -14.51
N LEU A 706 -17.41 -59.37 -14.05
CA LEU A 706 -18.75 -58.79 -14.19
C LEU A 706 -18.81 -57.39 -13.56
N LEU A 707 -18.40 -57.28 -12.30
CA LEU A 707 -18.48 -56.00 -11.59
C LEU A 707 -17.58 -54.96 -12.25
N THR A 708 -16.31 -55.31 -12.54
CA THR A 708 -15.35 -54.36 -13.13
C THR A 708 -15.81 -53.86 -14.50
N ALA A 709 -16.31 -54.76 -15.35
CA ALA A 709 -16.80 -54.39 -16.68
C ALA A 709 -18.04 -53.49 -16.60
N MET A 710 -19.01 -53.82 -15.75
CA MET A 710 -20.20 -52.98 -15.55
C MET A 710 -19.83 -51.62 -14.96
N PHE A 711 -18.88 -51.58 -14.02
CA PHE A 711 -18.45 -50.35 -13.35
C PHE A 711 -17.78 -49.37 -14.33
N ILE A 712 -16.92 -49.86 -15.22
CA ILE A 712 -16.26 -49.04 -16.25
C ILE A 712 -17.29 -48.52 -17.26
N LEU A 713 -18.17 -49.39 -17.76
CA LEU A 713 -19.16 -49.03 -18.78
C LEU A 713 -20.22 -48.07 -18.26
N ALA A 714 -20.67 -48.25 -17.02
CA ALA A 714 -21.64 -47.36 -16.37
C ALA A 714 -21.03 -46.07 -15.82
N LYS A 715 -19.70 -45.88 -15.93
CA LYS A 715 -18.94 -44.81 -15.25
C LYS A 715 -19.28 -44.72 -13.75
N GLY A 716 -19.37 -45.88 -13.10
CA GLY A 716 -19.66 -45.97 -11.67
C GLY A 716 -18.51 -45.43 -10.82
N GLY A 717 -18.84 -44.96 -9.62
CA GLY A 717 -17.90 -44.56 -8.58
C GLY A 717 -18.38 -45.11 -7.23
N ILE A 718 -17.47 -45.45 -6.32
CA ILE A 718 -17.80 -45.75 -4.93
C ILE A 718 -16.96 -44.79 -4.09
N PRO A 719 -17.57 -44.00 -3.19
CA PRO A 719 -16.81 -43.06 -2.36
C PRO A 719 -15.69 -43.80 -1.63
N TYR A 720 -14.49 -43.22 -1.64
CA TYR A 720 -13.31 -43.73 -0.94
C TYR A 720 -12.77 -45.10 -1.43
N LEU A 721 -13.28 -45.66 -2.54
CA LEU A 721 -12.76 -46.91 -3.10
C LEU A 721 -11.88 -46.63 -4.33
N PRO A 722 -10.57 -46.93 -4.29
CA PRO A 722 -9.72 -46.83 -5.47
C PRO A 722 -10.18 -47.81 -6.55
N TRP A 723 -9.87 -47.53 -7.82
CA TRP A 723 -10.29 -48.39 -8.96
C TRP A 723 -9.83 -49.86 -8.80
N LEU A 724 -8.71 -50.09 -8.12
CA LEU A 724 -8.23 -51.44 -7.77
C LEU A 724 -9.12 -52.20 -6.77
N GLY A 725 -9.94 -51.50 -5.97
CA GLY A 725 -10.85 -52.12 -5.01
C GLY A 725 -12.06 -52.78 -5.66
N VAL A 726 -12.48 -52.32 -6.84
CA VAL A 726 -13.65 -52.82 -7.57
C VAL A 726 -13.55 -54.33 -7.89
N PRO A 727 -12.48 -54.85 -8.51
CA PRO A 727 -12.37 -56.29 -8.77
C PRO A 727 -12.31 -57.13 -7.49
N LEU A 728 -11.79 -56.60 -6.38
CA LEU A 728 -11.76 -57.30 -5.09
C LEU A 728 -13.16 -57.49 -4.51
N ILE A 729 -14.00 -56.45 -4.56
CA ILE A 729 -15.41 -56.54 -4.15
C ILE A 729 -16.15 -57.54 -5.04
N GLY A 730 -15.93 -57.46 -6.36
CA GLY A 730 -16.53 -58.41 -7.30
C GLY A 730 -16.14 -59.86 -6.99
N ALA A 731 -14.88 -60.11 -6.70
CA ALA A 731 -14.40 -61.43 -6.29
C ALA A 731 -15.09 -61.90 -4.99
N LEU A 732 -15.21 -61.02 -4.00
CA LEU A 732 -15.87 -61.34 -2.73
C LEU A 732 -17.36 -61.66 -2.91
N LEU A 733 -18.09 -60.91 -3.75
CA LEU A 733 -19.48 -61.23 -4.12
C LEU A 733 -19.57 -62.60 -4.80
N GLY A 734 -18.63 -62.90 -5.70
CA GLY A 734 -18.49 -64.19 -6.34
C GLY A 734 -18.24 -65.35 -5.37
N LEU A 735 -17.41 -65.12 -4.35
CA LEU A 735 -17.15 -66.08 -3.27
C LEU A 735 -18.41 -66.36 -2.44
N ILE A 736 -19.14 -65.30 -2.07
CA ILE A 736 -20.40 -65.41 -1.31
C ILE A 736 -21.42 -66.20 -2.12
N ALA A 737 -21.61 -65.88 -3.40
CA ALA A 737 -22.51 -66.61 -4.28
C ALA A 737 -22.14 -68.10 -4.37
N ALA A 738 -20.85 -68.43 -4.50
CA ALA A 738 -20.36 -69.81 -4.53
C ALA A 738 -20.63 -70.59 -3.23
N ASN A 739 -20.54 -69.93 -2.07
CA ASN A 739 -20.85 -70.55 -0.78
C ASN A 739 -22.33 -70.96 -0.66
N TYR A 740 -23.22 -70.11 -1.18
CA TYR A 740 -24.67 -70.32 -1.16
C TYR A 740 -25.22 -71.01 -2.42
N ALA A 741 -24.37 -71.43 -3.35
CA ALA A 741 -24.79 -71.94 -4.66
C ALA A 741 -25.84 -73.05 -4.58
N GLU A 742 -25.64 -74.06 -3.74
CA GLU A 742 -26.59 -75.19 -3.55
C GLU A 742 -27.90 -74.77 -2.87
N LYS A 743 -27.88 -73.71 -2.05
CA LYS A 743 -29.07 -73.17 -1.39
C LYS A 743 -29.91 -72.32 -2.33
N ILE A 744 -29.25 -71.61 -3.25
CA ILE A 744 -29.88 -70.74 -4.22
C ILE A 744 -30.43 -71.57 -5.39
N ASN A 745 -29.60 -72.40 -6.01
CA ASN A 745 -29.94 -73.29 -7.12
C ASN A 745 -29.62 -74.74 -6.75
N PRO A 746 -30.53 -75.45 -6.07
CA PRO A 746 -30.35 -76.85 -5.76
C PRO A 746 -30.35 -77.68 -7.05
N VAL A 747 -29.42 -78.63 -7.16
CA VAL A 747 -29.32 -79.53 -8.32
C VAL A 747 -29.69 -80.93 -7.86
N SER A 748 -30.67 -81.56 -8.51
CA SER A 748 -31.09 -82.93 -8.18
C SER A 748 -29.94 -83.92 -8.39
N THR A 749 -29.61 -84.67 -7.34
CA THR A 749 -28.54 -85.67 -7.38
C THR A 749 -28.89 -86.82 -8.29
N GLU A 750 -30.14 -87.28 -8.20
CA GLU A 750 -30.67 -88.44 -8.90
C GLU A 750 -30.77 -88.18 -10.41
N GLU A 751 -31.29 -87.02 -10.81
CA GLU A 751 -31.48 -86.69 -12.23
C GLU A 751 -30.17 -86.56 -12.99
N VAL A 752 -29.19 -85.88 -12.42
CA VAL A 752 -27.87 -85.73 -13.05
C VAL A 752 -27.10 -87.05 -13.07
N MET A 753 -27.22 -87.91 -12.03
CA MET A 753 -26.61 -89.25 -12.09
C MET A 753 -27.29 -90.13 -13.14
N ALA A 754 -28.61 -90.02 -13.28
CA ALA A 754 -29.35 -90.71 -14.34
C ALA A 754 -28.89 -90.23 -15.72
N GLY A 755 -28.70 -88.92 -15.91
CA GLY A 755 -28.14 -88.32 -17.12
C GLY A 755 -26.73 -88.80 -17.45
N GLU A 756 -25.84 -88.89 -16.45
CA GLU A 756 -24.49 -89.45 -16.61
C GLU A 756 -24.53 -90.95 -16.95
N ALA A 757 -25.44 -91.72 -16.34
CA ALA A 757 -25.59 -93.16 -16.54
C ALA A 757 -26.13 -93.53 -17.93
N ILE A 758 -26.97 -92.68 -18.53
CA ILE A 758 -27.45 -92.85 -19.92
C ILE A 758 -26.46 -92.28 -20.96
N GLY A 759 -25.28 -91.83 -20.54
CA GLY A 759 -24.20 -91.39 -21.43
C GLY A 759 -24.32 -89.96 -21.94
N LEU A 760 -25.12 -89.09 -21.31
CA LEU A 760 -25.17 -87.68 -21.70
C LEU A 760 -23.82 -87.00 -21.45
N SER A 761 -23.39 -86.18 -22.41
CA SER A 761 -22.21 -85.34 -22.25
C SER A 761 -22.43 -84.26 -21.18
N PHE A 762 -21.35 -83.67 -20.65
CA PHE A 762 -21.47 -82.58 -19.66
C PHE A 762 -22.30 -81.40 -20.17
N ASP A 763 -22.15 -81.06 -21.45
CA ASP A 763 -22.92 -79.99 -22.09
C ASP A 763 -24.42 -80.34 -22.14
N GLU A 764 -24.76 -81.61 -22.40
CA GLU A 764 -26.15 -82.08 -22.41
C GLU A 764 -26.74 -82.16 -21.00
N ILE A 765 -25.98 -82.59 -20.00
CA ILE A 765 -26.43 -82.56 -18.59
C ILE A 765 -26.71 -81.13 -18.13
N MET A 766 -25.84 -80.18 -18.49
CA MET A 766 -26.08 -78.77 -18.18
C MET A 766 -27.36 -78.28 -18.86
N ARG A 767 -27.55 -78.55 -20.16
CA ARG A 767 -28.67 -78.03 -20.94
C ARG A 767 -30.02 -78.69 -20.66
N GLU A 768 -30.05 -79.99 -20.43
CA GLU A 768 -31.30 -80.76 -20.32
C GLU A 768 -31.76 -80.88 -18.86
N ILE A 769 -30.84 -80.84 -17.88
CA ILE A 769 -31.16 -81.17 -16.48
C ILE A 769 -30.90 -79.96 -15.56
N VAL A 770 -29.68 -79.44 -15.55
CA VAL A 770 -29.26 -78.44 -14.54
C VAL A 770 -29.87 -77.07 -14.78
N ILE A 771 -29.84 -76.58 -16.01
CA ILE A 771 -30.30 -75.24 -16.37
C ILE A 771 -31.84 -75.13 -16.30
N PRO A 772 -32.62 -76.11 -16.78
CA PRO A 772 -34.07 -76.07 -16.66
C PRO A 772 -34.56 -76.17 -15.21
N ALA A 773 -33.87 -76.92 -14.35
CA ALA A 773 -34.21 -77.08 -12.93
C ALA A 773 -33.73 -75.91 -12.04
N GLY A 774 -32.82 -75.06 -12.55
CA GLY A 774 -32.35 -73.87 -11.85
C GLY A 774 -33.39 -72.74 -11.79
N ARG A 775 -33.13 -71.73 -10.97
CA ARG A 775 -33.95 -70.51 -10.92
C ARG A 775 -33.97 -69.80 -12.27
N PRO A 776 -35.08 -69.10 -12.60
CA PRO A 776 -35.20 -68.41 -13.86
C PRO A 776 -34.16 -67.29 -14.00
N GLY A 777 -33.28 -67.45 -14.99
CA GLY A 777 -32.17 -66.54 -15.29
C GLY A 777 -31.94 -66.36 -16.79
N LEU A 778 -30.95 -65.53 -17.16
CA LEU A 778 -30.55 -65.31 -18.55
C LEU A 778 -30.06 -66.59 -19.22
N LEU A 779 -29.37 -67.45 -18.46
CA LEU A 779 -28.83 -68.71 -18.94
C LEU A 779 -29.96 -69.70 -19.30
N GLN A 780 -31.06 -69.71 -18.55
CA GLN A 780 -32.25 -70.50 -18.89
C GLN A 780 -32.89 -70.01 -20.20
N LYS A 781 -33.06 -68.69 -20.36
CA LYS A 781 -33.61 -68.10 -21.60
C LYS A 781 -32.74 -68.40 -22.82
N LEU A 782 -31.42 -68.26 -22.70
CA LEU A 782 -30.47 -68.62 -23.77
C LEU A 782 -30.51 -70.12 -24.10
N ASN A 783 -30.84 -70.97 -23.13
CA ASN A 783 -30.91 -72.41 -23.28
C ASN A 783 -32.23 -72.91 -23.92
N THR A 784 -33.35 -72.20 -23.78
CA THR A 784 -34.67 -72.62 -24.33
C THR A 784 -34.69 -72.97 -25.83
N ARG A 785 -33.78 -72.40 -26.63
CA ARG A 785 -33.68 -72.67 -28.08
C ARG A 785 -32.76 -73.84 -28.43
N LYS A 786 -32.10 -74.43 -27.43
CA LYS A 786 -31.03 -75.43 -27.59
C LYS A 786 -31.31 -76.75 -26.89
N VAL A 787 -32.47 -76.86 -26.21
CA VAL A 787 -32.96 -78.09 -25.58
C VAL A 787 -33.39 -79.09 -26.65
N LYS A 788 -32.90 -80.32 -26.59
CA LYS A 788 -33.19 -81.41 -27.53
C LYS A 788 -34.40 -82.24 -27.09
N PHE A 789 -34.64 -82.36 -25.79
CA PHE A 789 -35.79 -83.08 -25.24
C PHE A 789 -36.86 -82.07 -24.79
N LYS A 790 -37.98 -82.03 -25.50
CA LYS A 790 -39.14 -81.21 -25.14
C LYS A 790 -40.24 -82.05 -24.54
#